data_AF-A0A965LZI2-F1
#
_entry.id   AF-A0A965LZI2-F1
#
_cell.length_a   1.000
_cell.length_b   1.000
_cell.length_c   1.000
_cell.angle_alpha   90.00
_cell.angle_beta   90.00
_cell.angle_gamma   90.00
#
_symmetry.space_group_name_H-M   'P 1'
#
loop_
_entity.id
_entity.type
_entity.pdbx_description
1 polymer ?
#
loop_
_entity_poly.entity_id
_entity_poly.type
_entity_poly.pdbx_seq_one_letter_code
_entity_poly.pdbx_strand_id
1 'polypeptide(L)'
;SAASAASPYANLGLAQKIAQFHTQFPAFTGKGYTTVVIDTGADLDHGDFGPASLKNGVMVANRIVYQYDFVGANDADANETPDGGHGTHVAGTIVSSNPNFLGMAPEANLIVLKVLGVGGSGSGRDIIEAVDWVVENGKQYNVVSVNMSLGDSSWSSTPVQGYLNTQFEALAKQGIVVLAASGNSYEDRAGQDTGVGYPSSDSWAMSIGSVIAGAPGTPNQSDDFPEPRPIDTLSSFSQRGPLTVAVAPGDKIGAAWLDNGHAYIQGTSMATPEVSGTVLLMQQMADAYLGRRLTWEEVKAVLQKTGDPVIDTEANMQDGDALANTGLTYKRINLLNIEAEIKGMLKSPDASSITLTPGETETLNLGFTALAPTQGTAQANTIIGSRSDERVQAGAGDDSVDGGSGKDAIDGGHGDDDLRAADGGDTLSGGEGNDRITVEGAGNRLSGGEGHDGFIVNNPKGQSVIDDFSRDDYIDFNGPNDYSSFNSNGSSPVSIPAGTGSALGFGSFQVQRDNKDVVLHVGTDAIAGSDATVRLANIPESASFSVDSAGVVRMTVGAEPLGATGKAYHWKSHTLLDDIAVQTRTVSDATPGSPSVRPPIEFRNAQADASGKMTAELWVRTDGDTGSLMFDFVFGQGATFNFDTSAGAIRPDWTSVANATGATGYSWSWMGNLGTQNLPAGEHQIGSVMIDAAAGARPWLQVIDAEVGARAVAPMGLGVTDRLGVYALQPQEATALLLELGGAMPASKAVTASDALAALKLAVGRNPNLRPSPEADPLPVSPYQLLSADVDRNGKVTAADALNVLKMAIGRADAPSAHWEFVPESADLWNETTQSFSVTRKNVPTDMNTALIGYESKPVNWVGYVRGDIDGSWQAASQAGIEAPQLSDSYFTTLADTLQVPVYQFGLHG
;
A
#
# COMPACT_ATOMS: atom_id res chain seq x y z
N SER A 1 -2.34 -68.11 6.40
CA SER A 1 -2.06 -67.69 5.01
C SER A 1 -3.04 -66.59 4.63
N ALA A 2 -2.71 -65.34 4.95
CA ALA A 2 -3.36 -64.21 4.31
C ALA A 2 -2.46 -63.84 3.15
N ALA A 3 -2.88 -64.17 1.92
CA ALA A 3 -2.29 -63.56 0.73
C ALA A 3 -2.49 -62.04 0.89
N SER A 4 -1.42 -61.27 0.88
CA SER A 4 -1.49 -59.81 0.86
C SER A 4 -2.35 -59.42 -0.35
N ALA A 5 -3.55 -58.92 -0.13
CA ALA A 5 -4.37 -58.39 -1.21
C ALA A 5 -3.56 -57.32 -1.95
N ALA A 6 -3.44 -57.45 -3.27
CA ALA A 6 -2.75 -56.47 -4.09
C ALA A 6 -3.42 -55.10 -3.92
N SER A 7 -2.62 -54.03 -3.94
CA SER A 7 -3.13 -52.66 -3.86
C SER A 7 -4.21 -52.44 -4.94
N PRO A 8 -5.36 -51.83 -4.61
CA PRO A 8 -6.43 -51.58 -5.59
C PRO A 8 -6.04 -50.52 -6.65
N TYR A 9 -4.89 -49.86 -6.46
CA TYR A 9 -4.29 -48.92 -7.41
C TYR A 9 -3.01 -49.47 -8.06
N ALA A 10 -2.75 -50.79 -7.97
CA ALA A 10 -1.54 -51.37 -8.54
C ALA A 10 -1.42 -51.13 -10.06
N ASN A 11 -2.55 -50.94 -10.74
CA ASN A 11 -2.65 -50.62 -12.16
C ASN A 11 -1.99 -49.28 -12.54
N LEU A 12 -1.87 -48.32 -11.61
CA LEU A 12 -1.22 -47.00 -11.79
C LEU A 12 0.25 -46.99 -11.33
N GLY A 13 0.78 -48.14 -10.91
CA GLY A 13 2.06 -48.20 -10.22
C GLY A 13 2.03 -47.72 -8.77
N LEU A 14 3.14 -47.92 -8.07
CA LEU A 14 3.25 -47.69 -6.62
C LEU A 14 4.10 -46.47 -6.25
N ALA A 15 4.74 -45.84 -7.24
CA ALA A 15 5.73 -44.79 -7.02
C ALA A 15 5.09 -43.54 -6.42
N GLN A 16 3.94 -43.12 -6.99
CA GLN A 16 3.26 -41.87 -6.66
C GLN A 16 2.46 -41.88 -5.34
N LYS A 17 2.25 -43.05 -4.73
CA LYS A 17 1.64 -43.24 -3.41
C LYS A 17 0.11 -43.02 -3.29
N ILE A 18 -0.67 -43.12 -4.36
CA ILE A 18 -2.14 -42.92 -4.36
C ILE A 18 -2.89 -43.83 -3.37
N ALA A 19 -2.47 -45.10 -3.24
CA ALA A 19 -3.13 -46.04 -2.34
C ALA A 19 -2.97 -45.60 -0.88
N GLN A 20 -1.80 -45.06 -0.54
CA GLN A 20 -1.52 -44.52 0.77
C GLN A 20 -2.24 -43.19 0.97
N PHE A 21 -2.28 -42.33 -0.05
CA PHE A 21 -3.06 -41.10 -0.05
C PHE A 21 -4.53 -41.35 0.27
N HIS A 22 -5.23 -42.22 -0.47
CA HIS A 22 -6.66 -42.51 -0.19
C HIS A 22 -6.88 -43.24 1.13
N THR A 23 -5.87 -43.96 1.64
CA THR A 23 -5.92 -44.53 2.99
C THR A 23 -5.86 -43.43 4.06
N GLN A 24 -5.03 -42.40 3.86
CA GLN A 24 -4.88 -41.26 4.77
C GLN A 24 -6.03 -40.26 4.64
N PHE A 25 -6.53 -40.06 3.42
CA PHE A 25 -7.42 -38.97 3.02
C PHE A 25 -8.66 -39.49 2.26
N PRO A 26 -9.47 -40.39 2.85
CA PRO A 26 -10.56 -41.08 2.16
C PRO A 26 -11.71 -40.15 1.70
N ALA A 27 -11.74 -38.89 2.17
CA ALA A 27 -12.74 -37.90 1.76
C ALA A 27 -12.43 -37.24 0.41
N PHE A 28 -11.19 -37.34 -0.07
CA PHE A 28 -10.73 -36.67 -1.28
C PHE A 28 -10.68 -37.67 -2.42
N THR A 29 -11.80 -37.80 -3.14
CA THR A 29 -12.00 -38.78 -4.22
C THR A 29 -12.15 -38.12 -5.60
N GLY A 30 -12.06 -36.79 -5.66
CA GLY A 30 -12.40 -35.96 -6.82
C GLY A 30 -13.90 -35.65 -6.94
N LYS A 31 -14.73 -36.15 -6.02
CA LYS A 31 -16.19 -35.97 -6.06
C LYS A 31 -16.60 -34.50 -6.15
N GLY A 32 -17.42 -34.19 -7.14
CA GLY A 32 -17.95 -32.84 -7.39
C GLY A 32 -17.03 -31.97 -8.25
N TYR A 33 -15.83 -32.44 -8.59
CA TYR A 33 -14.89 -31.77 -9.48
C TYR A 33 -14.86 -32.46 -10.83
N THR A 34 -14.48 -31.71 -11.86
CA THR A 34 -14.50 -32.18 -13.24
C THR A 34 -13.13 -32.05 -13.88
N THR A 35 -12.72 -33.10 -14.60
CA THR A 35 -11.59 -33.04 -15.54
C THR A 35 -12.11 -33.08 -16.97
N VAL A 36 -11.38 -32.42 -17.88
CA VAL A 36 -11.61 -32.50 -19.32
C VAL A 36 -10.53 -33.38 -19.93
N VAL A 37 -10.93 -34.37 -20.71
CA VAL A 37 -10.02 -35.16 -21.57
C VAL A 37 -10.21 -34.71 -23.00
N ILE A 38 -9.16 -34.11 -23.57
CA ILE A 38 -9.08 -33.72 -24.98
C ILE A 38 -8.24 -34.76 -25.69
N ASP A 39 -8.88 -35.68 -26.41
CA ASP A 39 -8.22 -36.88 -26.96
C ASP A 39 -8.99 -37.47 -28.18
N THR A 40 -8.88 -38.78 -28.39
CA THR A 40 -9.54 -39.61 -29.40
C THR A 40 -11.02 -39.91 -29.12
N GLY A 41 -11.58 -39.35 -28.04
CA GLY A 41 -12.91 -39.67 -27.52
C GLY A 41 -12.83 -40.56 -26.27
N ALA A 42 -13.94 -41.17 -25.89
CA ALA A 42 -13.97 -42.21 -24.86
C ALA A 42 -15.09 -43.21 -25.16
N ASP A 43 -14.95 -44.46 -24.70
CA ASP A 43 -16.07 -45.40 -24.62
C ASP A 43 -17.12 -44.84 -23.65
N LEU A 44 -18.15 -44.20 -24.21
CA LEU A 44 -19.03 -43.32 -23.44
C LEU A 44 -19.93 -44.09 -22.47
N ASP A 45 -20.18 -45.39 -22.69
CA ASP A 45 -21.00 -46.22 -21.81
C ASP A 45 -20.21 -47.23 -20.96
N HIS A 46 -18.89 -47.09 -20.94
CA HIS A 46 -17.99 -47.90 -20.14
C HIS A 46 -18.36 -47.88 -18.65
N GLY A 47 -18.49 -49.07 -18.04
CA GLY A 47 -18.94 -49.27 -16.67
C GLY A 47 -18.00 -48.68 -15.61
N ASP A 48 -16.71 -48.63 -15.90
CA ASP A 48 -15.72 -47.88 -15.10
C ASP A 48 -16.07 -46.41 -14.90
N PHE A 49 -16.82 -45.77 -15.81
CA PHE A 49 -17.28 -44.37 -15.67
C PHE A 49 -18.65 -44.26 -14.98
N GLY A 50 -19.22 -45.38 -14.53
CA GLY A 50 -20.50 -45.45 -13.84
C GLY A 50 -21.66 -45.87 -14.75
N PRO A 51 -22.88 -46.01 -14.21
CA PRO A 51 -24.04 -46.51 -14.96
C PRO A 51 -24.40 -45.58 -16.12
N ALA A 52 -24.58 -46.16 -17.30
CA ALA A 52 -24.94 -45.45 -18.52
C ALA A 52 -26.44 -45.27 -18.71
N SER A 53 -26.81 -44.19 -19.37
CA SER A 53 -28.18 -43.87 -19.75
C SER A 53 -28.22 -43.15 -21.10
N LEU A 54 -29.35 -43.22 -21.81
CA LEU A 54 -29.49 -42.60 -23.11
C LEU A 54 -29.55 -41.06 -22.98
N LYS A 55 -28.55 -40.36 -23.52
CA LYS A 55 -28.48 -38.90 -23.61
C LYS A 55 -28.35 -38.51 -25.09
N ASN A 56 -29.31 -37.73 -25.61
CA ASN A 56 -29.33 -37.26 -27.01
C ASN A 56 -29.16 -38.38 -28.07
N GLY A 57 -29.63 -39.60 -27.78
CA GLY A 57 -29.53 -40.74 -28.69
C GLY A 57 -28.27 -41.61 -28.52
N VAL A 58 -27.35 -41.23 -27.63
CA VAL A 58 -26.11 -41.96 -27.32
C VAL A 58 -26.16 -42.48 -25.89
N MET A 59 -25.65 -43.70 -25.63
CA MET A 59 -25.50 -44.21 -24.27
C MET A 59 -24.29 -43.56 -23.62
N VAL A 60 -24.51 -42.90 -22.47
CA VAL A 60 -23.46 -42.13 -21.79
C VAL A 60 -23.49 -42.42 -20.30
N ALA A 61 -22.34 -42.81 -19.76
CA ALA A 61 -22.07 -43.00 -18.34
C ALA A 61 -22.41 -41.74 -17.55
N ASN A 62 -23.00 -41.91 -16.37
CA ASN A 62 -23.50 -40.79 -15.59
C ASN A 62 -22.41 -39.80 -15.13
N ARG A 63 -21.16 -40.25 -14.95
CA ARG A 63 -20.03 -39.36 -14.60
C ARG A 63 -19.47 -38.60 -15.79
N ILE A 64 -19.84 -38.96 -17.02
CA ILE A 64 -19.60 -38.12 -18.20
C ILE A 64 -20.68 -37.03 -18.23
N VAL A 65 -20.30 -35.83 -17.78
CA VAL A 65 -21.21 -34.69 -17.59
C VAL A 65 -21.40 -33.87 -18.87
N TYR A 66 -20.42 -33.91 -19.76
CA TYR A 66 -20.51 -33.36 -21.11
C TYR A 66 -19.61 -34.16 -22.05
N GLN A 67 -20.01 -34.29 -23.32
CA GLN A 67 -19.19 -34.87 -24.36
C GLN A 67 -19.51 -34.23 -25.71
N TYR A 68 -18.50 -34.10 -26.56
CA TYR A 68 -18.65 -33.57 -27.91
C TYR A 68 -17.54 -34.05 -28.84
N ASP A 69 -17.88 -34.36 -30.08
CA ASP A 69 -16.93 -34.66 -31.15
C ASP A 69 -16.69 -33.43 -32.00
N PHE A 70 -15.44 -32.95 -32.04
CA PHE A 70 -14.99 -31.86 -32.92
C PHE A 70 -14.34 -32.38 -34.21
N VAL A 71 -14.28 -33.70 -34.39
CA VAL A 71 -13.69 -34.32 -35.58
C VAL A 71 -14.77 -34.50 -36.64
N GLY A 72 -14.56 -33.90 -37.81
CA GLY A 72 -15.39 -34.15 -38.99
C GLY A 72 -16.75 -33.45 -38.95
N ALA A 73 -17.80 -34.14 -38.48
CA ALA A 73 -19.19 -33.66 -38.58
C ALA A 73 -19.60 -32.70 -37.45
N ASN A 74 -18.76 -32.57 -36.43
CA ASN A 74 -19.00 -31.78 -35.21
C ASN A 74 -20.33 -32.13 -34.54
N ASP A 75 -20.43 -33.32 -33.94
CA ASP A 75 -21.66 -33.82 -33.35
C ASP A 75 -21.53 -34.14 -31.84
N ALA A 76 -22.65 -34.50 -31.24
CA ALA A 76 -22.73 -34.84 -29.82
C ALA A 76 -22.48 -36.34 -29.59
N ASP A 77 -21.54 -36.95 -30.31
CA ASP A 77 -21.11 -38.35 -30.12
C ASP A 77 -19.58 -38.48 -30.10
N ALA A 78 -18.98 -38.13 -28.96
CA ALA A 78 -17.54 -38.26 -28.71
C ALA A 78 -17.08 -39.71 -28.47
N ASN A 79 -17.84 -40.71 -28.91
CA ASN A 79 -17.43 -42.10 -28.79
C ASN A 79 -16.12 -42.37 -29.51
N GLU A 80 -15.36 -43.29 -28.95
CA GLU A 80 -14.20 -43.81 -29.64
C GLU A 80 -14.59 -44.63 -30.87
N THR A 81 -13.73 -44.54 -31.90
CA THR A 81 -13.83 -45.41 -33.06
C THR A 81 -13.31 -46.82 -32.73
N PRO A 82 -13.74 -47.88 -33.43
CA PRO A 82 -13.38 -49.27 -33.12
C PRO A 82 -11.88 -49.60 -33.12
N ASP A 83 -11.05 -48.80 -33.81
CA ASP A 83 -9.58 -48.93 -33.82
C ASP A 83 -8.89 -48.06 -32.75
N GLY A 84 -9.66 -47.55 -31.78
CA GLY A 84 -9.23 -46.65 -30.70
C GLY A 84 -8.98 -47.35 -29.35
N GLY A 85 -9.09 -46.57 -28.28
CA GLY A 85 -9.00 -46.92 -26.87
C GLY A 85 -8.14 -45.95 -26.06
N HIS A 86 -7.41 -45.06 -26.72
CA HIS A 86 -6.44 -44.17 -26.08
C HIS A 86 -7.12 -43.17 -25.13
N GLY A 87 -8.15 -42.45 -25.59
CA GLY A 87 -8.84 -41.46 -24.76
C GLY A 87 -9.67 -42.10 -23.65
N THR A 88 -10.20 -43.31 -23.89
CA THR A 88 -10.84 -44.17 -22.87
C THR A 88 -9.84 -44.56 -21.79
N HIS A 89 -8.62 -44.93 -22.17
CA HIS A 89 -7.56 -45.30 -21.24
C HIS A 89 -7.08 -44.11 -20.42
N VAL A 90 -6.89 -42.96 -21.07
CA VAL A 90 -6.58 -41.68 -20.41
C VAL A 90 -7.66 -41.31 -19.40
N ALA A 91 -8.94 -41.34 -19.80
CA ALA A 91 -10.07 -41.09 -18.93
C ALA A 91 -10.13 -42.10 -17.75
N GLY A 92 -9.93 -43.39 -18.03
CA GLY A 92 -9.89 -44.46 -17.03
C GLY A 92 -8.82 -44.22 -15.97
N THR A 93 -7.63 -43.80 -16.39
CA THR A 93 -6.50 -43.49 -15.52
C THR A 93 -6.84 -42.36 -14.54
N ILE A 94 -7.66 -41.39 -14.95
CA ILE A 94 -8.09 -40.30 -14.07
C ILE A 94 -9.25 -40.74 -13.18
N VAL A 95 -10.33 -41.26 -13.76
CA VAL A 95 -11.63 -41.32 -13.07
C VAL A 95 -12.16 -42.72 -12.82
N SER A 96 -11.57 -43.83 -13.29
CA SER A 96 -12.21 -45.16 -13.15
C SER A 96 -12.61 -45.50 -11.71
N SER A 97 -13.84 -45.97 -11.53
CA SER A 97 -14.37 -46.44 -10.25
C SER A 97 -14.30 -47.97 -10.10
N ASN A 98 -13.61 -48.67 -11.01
CA ASN A 98 -13.48 -50.12 -10.96
C ASN A 98 -12.47 -50.53 -9.88
N PRO A 99 -12.83 -51.39 -8.91
CA PRO A 99 -11.95 -51.73 -7.79
C PRO A 99 -10.64 -52.44 -8.19
N ASN A 100 -10.54 -52.97 -9.42
CA ASN A 100 -9.33 -53.60 -9.94
C ASN A 100 -8.50 -52.68 -10.84
N PHE A 101 -9.07 -51.55 -11.26
CA PHE A 101 -8.48 -50.57 -12.18
C PHE A 101 -8.84 -49.15 -11.75
N LEU A 102 -8.67 -48.83 -10.47
CA LEU A 102 -9.06 -47.52 -9.97
C LEU A 102 -8.24 -46.42 -10.65
N GLY A 103 -8.92 -45.33 -11.01
CA GLY A 103 -8.29 -44.09 -11.43
C GLY A 103 -7.82 -43.28 -10.23
N MET A 104 -6.99 -42.27 -10.47
CA MET A 104 -6.46 -41.39 -9.42
C MET A 104 -7.56 -40.71 -8.59
N ALA A 105 -8.62 -40.24 -9.24
CA ALA A 105 -9.76 -39.52 -8.68
C ALA A 105 -11.08 -40.25 -9.03
N PRO A 106 -11.37 -41.39 -8.39
CA PRO A 106 -12.37 -42.36 -8.86
C PRO A 106 -13.83 -41.88 -8.77
N GLU A 107 -14.12 -40.75 -8.12
CA GLU A 107 -15.47 -40.17 -8.04
C GLU A 107 -15.59 -38.82 -8.76
N ALA A 108 -14.55 -38.37 -9.47
CA ALA A 108 -14.62 -37.17 -10.28
C ALA A 108 -15.57 -37.33 -11.48
N ASN A 109 -16.07 -36.19 -11.94
CA ASN A 109 -16.79 -36.06 -13.19
C ASN A 109 -15.80 -35.94 -14.36
N LEU A 110 -16.26 -36.34 -15.54
CA LEU A 110 -15.49 -36.36 -16.77
C LEU A 110 -16.20 -35.56 -17.86
N ILE A 111 -15.44 -34.77 -18.60
CA ILE A 111 -15.83 -34.21 -19.88
C ILE A 111 -14.95 -34.81 -20.96
N VAL A 112 -15.57 -35.29 -22.03
CA VAL A 112 -14.87 -35.93 -23.15
C VAL A 112 -14.99 -35.05 -24.39
N LEU A 113 -13.88 -34.44 -24.82
CA LEU A 113 -13.83 -33.67 -26.05
C LEU A 113 -12.96 -34.41 -27.05
N LYS A 114 -13.58 -34.96 -28.10
CA LYS A 114 -12.88 -35.69 -29.13
C LYS A 114 -12.35 -34.71 -30.17
N VAL A 115 -11.03 -34.70 -30.35
CA VAL A 115 -10.31 -33.84 -31.33
C VAL A 115 -9.35 -34.65 -32.22
N LEU A 116 -9.15 -35.93 -31.90
CA LEU A 116 -8.32 -36.85 -32.67
C LEU A 116 -9.20 -37.88 -33.39
N GLY A 117 -8.96 -38.05 -34.69
CA GLY A 117 -9.64 -39.01 -35.55
C GLY A 117 -9.00 -40.39 -35.53
N VAL A 118 -9.38 -41.23 -36.50
CA VAL A 118 -8.84 -42.58 -36.70
C VAL A 118 -7.31 -42.50 -36.88
N GLY A 119 -6.56 -43.23 -36.04
CA GLY A 119 -5.09 -43.22 -36.04
C GLY A 119 -4.43 -42.18 -35.13
N GLY A 120 -5.20 -41.48 -34.28
CA GLY A 120 -4.65 -40.62 -33.22
C GLY A 120 -4.12 -39.26 -33.69
N SER A 121 -4.50 -38.83 -34.90
CA SER A 121 -4.14 -37.52 -35.45
C SER A 121 -5.37 -36.59 -35.49
N GLY A 122 -5.15 -35.30 -35.27
CA GLY A 122 -6.20 -34.27 -35.29
C GLY A 122 -5.70 -32.95 -35.90
N SER A 123 -6.61 -32.01 -36.10
CA SER A 123 -6.26 -30.69 -36.63
C SER A 123 -6.11 -29.67 -35.50
N GLY A 124 -5.20 -28.70 -35.67
CA GLY A 124 -5.05 -27.61 -34.69
C GLY A 124 -6.33 -26.79 -34.50
N ARG A 125 -7.21 -26.76 -35.51
CA ARG A 125 -8.52 -26.10 -35.44
C ARG A 125 -9.44 -26.78 -34.43
N ASP A 126 -9.57 -28.10 -34.50
CA ASP A 126 -10.48 -28.85 -33.62
C ASP A 126 -10.00 -28.75 -32.16
N ILE A 127 -8.68 -28.71 -31.96
CA ILE A 127 -8.07 -28.47 -30.65
C ILE A 127 -8.39 -27.06 -30.13
N ILE A 128 -8.27 -26.01 -30.96
CA ILE A 128 -8.65 -24.64 -30.59
C ILE A 128 -10.12 -24.57 -30.20
N GLU A 129 -11.02 -25.10 -31.03
CA GLU A 129 -12.47 -25.07 -30.77
C GLU A 129 -12.83 -25.82 -29.48
N ALA A 130 -12.18 -26.95 -29.19
CA ALA A 130 -12.36 -27.66 -27.94
C ALA A 130 -11.85 -26.88 -26.72
N VAL A 131 -10.67 -26.25 -26.79
CA VAL A 131 -10.13 -25.47 -25.67
C VAL A 131 -10.93 -24.19 -25.44
N ASP A 132 -11.37 -23.50 -26.50
CA ASP A 132 -12.27 -22.34 -26.41
C ASP A 132 -13.58 -22.73 -25.70
N TRP A 133 -14.15 -23.89 -26.04
CA TRP A 133 -15.31 -24.42 -25.32
C TRP A 133 -15.04 -24.60 -23.82
N VAL A 134 -13.85 -25.08 -23.43
CA VAL A 134 -13.49 -25.19 -22.01
C VAL A 134 -13.33 -23.81 -21.36
N VAL A 135 -12.75 -22.82 -22.05
CA VAL A 135 -12.63 -21.45 -21.53
C VAL A 135 -14.01 -20.85 -21.23
N GLU A 136 -14.98 -21.12 -22.08
CA GLU A 136 -16.35 -20.61 -21.95
C GLU A 136 -17.18 -21.37 -20.90
N ASN A 137 -17.00 -22.69 -20.78
CA ASN A 137 -17.89 -23.55 -20.01
C ASN A 137 -17.26 -24.12 -18.73
N GLY A 138 -15.94 -24.00 -18.55
CA GLY A 138 -15.19 -24.65 -17.48
C GLY A 138 -15.73 -24.35 -16.08
N LYS A 139 -16.13 -23.10 -15.82
CA LYS A 139 -16.74 -22.70 -14.54
C LYS A 139 -18.07 -23.41 -14.28
N GLN A 140 -18.93 -23.53 -15.29
CA GLN A 140 -20.25 -24.16 -15.16
C GLN A 140 -20.13 -25.61 -14.69
N TYR A 141 -19.13 -26.32 -15.20
CA TYR A 141 -18.93 -27.74 -14.89
C TYR A 141 -17.97 -27.97 -13.73
N ASN A 142 -17.54 -26.93 -13.00
CA ASN A 142 -16.53 -27.06 -11.95
C ASN A 142 -15.24 -27.76 -12.44
N VAL A 143 -14.81 -27.41 -13.67
CA VAL A 143 -13.56 -27.94 -14.25
C VAL A 143 -12.37 -27.43 -13.46
N VAL A 144 -11.40 -28.31 -13.20
CA VAL A 144 -10.12 -27.95 -12.54
C VAL A 144 -8.88 -28.44 -13.27
N SER A 145 -9.00 -29.43 -14.15
CA SER A 145 -7.89 -29.90 -14.98
C SER A 145 -8.35 -30.19 -16.41
N VAL A 146 -7.46 -29.92 -17.36
CA VAL A 146 -7.57 -30.30 -18.77
C VAL A 146 -6.39 -31.18 -19.11
N ASN A 147 -6.67 -32.45 -19.42
CA ASN A 147 -5.69 -33.42 -19.84
C ASN A 147 -5.58 -33.45 -21.36
N MET A 148 -4.40 -33.14 -21.88
CA MET A 148 -4.05 -33.20 -23.29
C MET A 148 -2.93 -34.24 -23.48
N SER A 149 -3.29 -35.51 -23.54
CA SER A 149 -2.37 -36.63 -23.79
C SER A 149 -2.01 -36.74 -25.29
N LEU A 150 -1.65 -35.60 -25.89
CA LEU A 150 -1.36 -35.41 -27.29
C LEU A 150 -0.21 -34.42 -27.44
N GLY A 151 0.45 -34.43 -28.59
CA GLY A 151 1.49 -33.48 -28.91
C GLY A 151 2.08 -33.67 -30.30
N ASP A 152 2.88 -32.71 -30.72
CA ASP A 152 3.64 -32.76 -31.98
C ASP A 152 5.11 -33.17 -31.73
N SER A 153 5.92 -33.09 -32.79
CA SER A 153 7.35 -33.40 -32.78
C SER A 153 8.23 -32.15 -32.80
N SER A 154 7.78 -31.01 -32.24
CA SER A 154 8.48 -29.71 -32.32
C SER A 154 9.53 -29.45 -31.24
N TRP A 155 10.05 -30.51 -30.60
CA TRP A 155 10.93 -30.53 -29.42
C TRP A 155 11.57 -29.20 -29.01
N SER A 156 11.00 -28.53 -28.00
CA SER A 156 11.50 -27.24 -27.50
C SER A 156 12.04 -27.35 -26.08
N SER A 157 13.15 -26.67 -25.81
CA SER A 157 13.76 -26.54 -24.47
C SER A 157 13.46 -25.19 -23.80
N THR A 158 12.75 -24.28 -24.49
CA THR A 158 12.32 -22.98 -23.95
C THR A 158 10.82 -22.81 -24.12
N PRO A 159 10.11 -22.10 -23.22
CA PRO A 159 8.67 -21.94 -23.34
C PRO A 159 8.28 -21.35 -24.70
N VAL A 160 7.21 -21.90 -25.30
CA VAL A 160 6.69 -21.49 -26.60
C VAL A 160 5.37 -20.75 -26.38
N GLN A 161 5.20 -19.59 -27.02
CA GLN A 161 3.89 -18.94 -27.12
C GLN A 161 3.21 -19.43 -28.39
N GLY A 162 2.57 -20.60 -28.33
CA GLY A 162 1.92 -21.23 -29.47
C GLY A 162 0.49 -20.75 -29.69
N TYR A 163 -0.23 -21.43 -30.58
CA TYR A 163 -1.57 -21.04 -30.99
C TYR A 163 -2.67 -21.22 -29.91
N LEU A 164 -2.37 -21.90 -28.79
CA LEU A 164 -3.26 -22.05 -27.63
C LEU A 164 -2.84 -21.20 -26.42
N ASN A 165 -1.76 -20.41 -26.53
CA ASN A 165 -1.17 -19.74 -25.37
C ASN A 165 -2.17 -18.82 -24.65
N THR A 166 -2.94 -18.03 -25.41
CA THR A 166 -3.98 -17.14 -24.86
C THR A 166 -5.09 -17.91 -24.17
N GLN A 167 -5.54 -19.04 -24.75
CA GLN A 167 -6.56 -19.88 -24.14
C GLN A 167 -6.05 -20.52 -22.84
N PHE A 168 -4.82 -21.05 -22.84
CA PHE A 168 -4.24 -21.65 -21.64
C PHE A 168 -4.01 -20.63 -20.53
N GLU A 169 -3.61 -19.40 -20.87
CA GLU A 169 -3.55 -18.30 -19.91
C GLU A 169 -4.94 -18.02 -19.31
N ALA A 170 -5.98 -17.97 -20.15
CA ALA A 170 -7.35 -17.76 -19.68
C ALA A 170 -7.83 -18.89 -18.76
N LEU A 171 -7.50 -20.15 -19.06
CA LEU A 171 -7.78 -21.30 -18.19
C LEU A 171 -7.02 -21.20 -16.86
N ALA A 172 -5.73 -20.86 -16.90
CA ALA A 172 -4.91 -20.69 -15.70
C ALA A 172 -5.48 -19.62 -14.76
N LYS A 173 -5.95 -18.49 -15.31
CA LYS A 173 -6.63 -17.41 -14.55
C LYS A 173 -7.96 -17.88 -13.92
N GLN A 174 -8.59 -18.92 -14.47
CA GLN A 174 -9.79 -19.54 -13.91
C GLN A 174 -9.49 -20.64 -12.87
N GLY A 175 -8.21 -20.88 -12.55
CA GLY A 175 -7.80 -22.00 -11.69
C GLY A 175 -7.98 -23.37 -12.35
N ILE A 176 -7.98 -23.41 -13.70
CA ILE A 176 -8.01 -24.64 -14.49
C ILE A 176 -6.60 -24.91 -14.99
N VAL A 177 -6.05 -26.08 -14.63
CA VAL A 177 -4.69 -26.46 -14.99
C VAL A 177 -4.68 -27.28 -16.26
N VAL A 178 -3.89 -26.87 -17.25
CA VAL A 178 -3.67 -27.63 -18.48
C VAL A 178 -2.43 -28.51 -18.31
N LEU A 179 -2.58 -29.81 -18.54
CA LEU A 179 -1.52 -30.80 -18.46
C LEU A 179 -1.36 -31.48 -19.81
N ALA A 180 -0.12 -31.53 -20.31
CA ALA A 180 0.16 -32.08 -21.63
C ALA A 180 1.36 -33.03 -21.61
N ALA A 181 1.26 -34.09 -22.41
CA ALA A 181 2.29 -35.11 -22.53
C ALA A 181 3.57 -34.55 -23.17
N SER A 182 4.73 -34.84 -22.58
CA SER A 182 6.01 -34.27 -23.06
C SER A 182 6.49 -34.85 -24.39
N GLY A 183 6.04 -36.06 -24.74
CA GLY A 183 6.37 -36.79 -25.97
C GLY A 183 7.08 -38.13 -25.73
N ASN A 184 7.12 -38.98 -26.76
CA ASN A 184 7.51 -40.40 -26.67
C ASN A 184 8.61 -40.82 -27.67
N SER A 185 9.48 -39.93 -28.15
CA SER A 185 10.43 -40.23 -29.24
C SER A 185 11.90 -40.23 -28.84
N TYR A 186 12.22 -40.12 -27.55
CA TYR A 186 13.59 -39.90 -27.11
C TYR A 186 14.52 -41.09 -27.41
N GLU A 187 13.99 -42.32 -27.34
CA GLU A 187 14.77 -43.54 -27.58
C GLU A 187 15.06 -43.83 -29.06
N ASP A 188 14.36 -43.15 -29.97
CA ASP A 188 14.60 -43.31 -31.39
C ASP A 188 16.02 -42.81 -31.73
N ARG A 189 16.82 -43.59 -32.47
CA ARG A 189 18.25 -43.26 -32.76
C ARG A 189 18.47 -41.91 -33.45
N ALA A 190 17.43 -41.30 -34.03
CA ALA A 190 17.44 -39.96 -34.62
C ALA A 190 16.75 -38.89 -33.74
N GLY A 191 16.06 -39.30 -32.66
CA GLY A 191 15.14 -38.51 -31.85
C GLY A 191 15.61 -38.21 -30.42
N GLN A 192 16.88 -38.46 -30.09
CA GLN A 192 17.52 -37.97 -28.84
C GLN A 192 17.64 -36.44 -28.77
N ASP A 193 16.78 -35.72 -29.51
CA ASP A 193 16.61 -34.29 -29.44
C ASP A 193 16.02 -33.91 -28.09
N THR A 194 16.75 -33.08 -27.35
CA THR A 194 16.31 -32.58 -26.05
C THR A 194 15.24 -31.51 -26.23
N GLY A 195 14.19 -31.57 -25.42
CA GLY A 195 13.04 -30.69 -25.47
C GLY A 195 11.73 -31.48 -25.39
N VAL A 196 10.62 -30.76 -25.21
CA VAL A 196 9.27 -31.33 -25.11
C VAL A 196 8.39 -30.83 -26.27
N GLY A 197 7.40 -31.61 -26.70
CA GLY A 197 6.53 -31.28 -27.84
C GLY A 197 5.48 -30.22 -27.50
N TYR A 198 4.90 -29.56 -28.50
CA TYR A 198 3.73 -28.69 -28.30
C TYR A 198 2.44 -29.52 -28.25
N PRO A 199 1.46 -29.25 -27.36
CA PRO A 199 1.28 -28.07 -26.51
C PRO A 199 2.02 -28.09 -25.17
N SER A 200 2.74 -29.15 -24.82
CA SER A 200 3.41 -29.24 -23.51
C SER A 200 4.53 -28.22 -23.30
N SER A 201 5.12 -27.71 -24.38
CA SER A 201 6.12 -26.63 -24.35
C SER A 201 5.51 -25.24 -24.15
N ASP A 202 4.18 -25.10 -24.09
CA ASP A 202 3.52 -23.81 -23.88
C ASP A 202 3.76 -23.27 -22.46
N SER A 203 3.93 -21.95 -22.31
CA SER A 203 4.18 -21.31 -21.01
C SER A 203 3.11 -21.58 -19.94
N TRP A 204 1.87 -21.85 -20.35
CA TRP A 204 0.75 -22.10 -19.45
C TRP A 204 0.31 -23.57 -19.40
N ALA A 205 0.99 -24.47 -20.12
CA ALA A 205 0.79 -25.91 -20.01
C ALA A 205 1.86 -26.54 -19.10
N MET A 206 1.46 -27.52 -18.29
CA MET A 206 2.40 -28.31 -17.51
C MET A 206 2.84 -29.53 -18.31
N SER A 207 4.11 -29.56 -18.72
CA SER A 207 4.69 -30.70 -19.44
C SER A 207 4.96 -31.88 -18.52
N ILE A 208 4.37 -33.04 -18.83
CA ILE A 208 4.45 -34.26 -18.01
C ILE A 208 5.24 -35.35 -18.73
N GLY A 209 6.32 -35.80 -18.10
CA GLY A 209 7.14 -36.93 -18.56
C GLY A 209 6.79 -38.25 -17.88
N SER A 210 7.42 -39.34 -18.34
CA SER A 210 7.10 -40.71 -17.89
C SER A 210 8.26 -41.37 -17.15
N VAL A 211 7.92 -42.09 -16.08
CA VAL A 211 8.78 -43.05 -15.37
C VAL A 211 8.15 -44.45 -15.37
N ILE A 212 8.96 -45.44 -15.02
CA ILE A 212 8.51 -46.82 -14.83
C ILE A 212 7.56 -46.91 -13.62
N ALA A 213 6.40 -47.55 -13.83
CA ALA A 213 5.31 -47.61 -12.87
C ALA A 213 5.46 -48.74 -11.82
N GLY A 214 6.06 -49.86 -12.21
CA GLY A 214 6.09 -51.09 -11.45
C GLY A 214 7.46 -51.50 -10.93
N ALA A 215 7.47 -52.17 -9.78
CA ALA A 215 8.65 -52.90 -9.32
C ALA A 215 8.93 -54.09 -10.26
N PRO A 216 10.18 -54.60 -10.25
CA PRO A 216 10.55 -55.86 -10.88
C PRO A 216 9.50 -56.99 -10.79
N GLY A 217 9.02 -57.49 -11.94
CA GLY A 217 8.10 -58.63 -12.01
C GLY A 217 6.60 -58.31 -11.81
N THR A 218 6.21 -57.05 -11.97
CA THR A 218 4.79 -56.61 -11.97
C THR A 218 4.27 -56.39 -13.40
N PRO A 219 2.94 -56.42 -13.65
CA PRO A 219 2.36 -56.10 -14.97
C PRO A 219 2.72 -54.69 -15.48
N ASN A 220 3.13 -53.81 -14.56
CA ASN A 220 3.49 -52.40 -14.78
C ASN A 220 4.99 -52.20 -15.11
N GLN A 221 5.65 -53.24 -15.61
CA GLN A 221 7.03 -53.21 -16.09
C GLN A 221 7.10 -53.74 -17.52
N SER A 222 7.74 -52.99 -18.43
CA SER A 222 7.88 -53.40 -19.83
C SER A 222 8.74 -54.67 -19.97
N ASP A 223 8.31 -55.59 -20.86
CA ASP A 223 9.04 -56.83 -21.16
C ASP A 223 10.21 -56.57 -22.13
N ASP A 224 10.29 -55.34 -22.65
CA ASP A 224 11.30 -54.89 -23.61
C ASP A 224 12.69 -54.74 -22.97
N PHE A 225 12.78 -54.90 -21.65
CA PHE A 225 14.04 -54.91 -20.91
C PHE A 225 14.31 -56.31 -20.36
N PRO A 226 15.45 -56.95 -20.71
CA PRO A 226 15.77 -58.31 -20.26
C PRO A 226 16.00 -58.41 -18.76
N GLU A 227 16.16 -57.27 -18.06
CA GLU A 227 16.40 -57.21 -16.63
C GLU A 227 15.53 -56.13 -15.96
N PRO A 228 15.05 -56.38 -14.73
CA PRO A 228 14.12 -55.47 -14.07
C PRO A 228 14.76 -54.13 -13.69
N ARG A 229 14.16 -53.01 -14.13
CA ARG A 229 14.59 -51.66 -13.75
C ARG A 229 13.95 -51.20 -12.43
N PRO A 230 14.67 -50.40 -11.61
CA PRO A 230 14.11 -49.82 -10.40
C PRO A 230 12.90 -48.95 -10.68
N ILE A 231 12.04 -48.84 -9.67
CA ILE A 231 11.07 -47.75 -9.59
C ILE A 231 11.87 -46.42 -9.63
N ASP A 232 11.34 -45.41 -10.32
CA ASP A 232 11.96 -44.08 -10.50
C ASP A 232 12.98 -43.97 -11.64
N THR A 233 13.10 -44.98 -12.49
CA THR A 233 13.80 -44.84 -13.77
C THR A 233 12.90 -44.15 -14.80
N LEU A 234 13.44 -43.17 -15.53
CA LEU A 234 12.73 -42.53 -16.65
C LEU A 234 12.44 -43.54 -17.75
N SER A 235 11.22 -43.51 -18.29
CA SER A 235 10.88 -44.31 -19.46
C SER A 235 11.77 -43.91 -20.64
N SER A 236 12.24 -44.89 -21.40
CA SER A 236 13.19 -44.68 -22.49
C SER A 236 12.61 -43.77 -23.59
N PHE A 237 11.32 -43.94 -23.90
CA PHE A 237 10.59 -43.10 -24.85
C PHE A 237 10.38 -41.64 -24.38
N SER A 238 10.31 -41.38 -23.07
CA SER A 238 9.89 -40.07 -22.55
C SER A 238 10.83 -38.96 -23.03
N GLN A 239 10.29 -37.85 -23.54
CA GLN A 239 11.14 -36.71 -23.86
C GLN A 239 11.91 -36.18 -22.65
N ARG A 240 13.14 -35.68 -22.92
CA ARG A 240 14.02 -35.07 -21.93
C ARG A 240 14.14 -33.58 -22.21
N GLY A 241 13.69 -32.73 -21.29
CA GLY A 241 13.78 -31.29 -21.47
C GLY A 241 13.49 -30.49 -20.20
N PRO A 242 14.08 -29.29 -20.05
CA PRO A 242 13.99 -28.48 -18.83
C PRO A 242 12.58 -27.91 -18.55
N LEU A 243 11.67 -27.99 -19.52
CA LEU A 243 10.26 -27.57 -19.35
C LEU A 243 9.38 -28.61 -18.65
N THR A 244 9.89 -29.84 -18.46
CA THR A 244 9.15 -30.91 -17.79
C THR A 244 8.88 -30.51 -16.33
N VAL A 245 7.61 -30.27 -15.99
CA VAL A 245 7.19 -29.83 -14.66
C VAL A 245 7.24 -30.98 -13.67
N ALA A 246 6.73 -32.14 -14.08
CA ALA A 246 6.71 -33.35 -13.28
C ALA A 246 6.83 -34.59 -14.18
N VAL A 247 7.20 -35.70 -13.56
CA VAL A 247 7.10 -37.03 -14.18
C VAL A 247 6.13 -37.89 -13.37
N ALA A 248 5.47 -38.82 -14.02
CA ALA A 248 4.57 -39.78 -13.37
C ALA A 248 4.73 -41.16 -13.99
N PRO A 249 4.30 -42.24 -13.30
CA PRO A 249 4.15 -43.55 -13.91
C PRO A 249 3.43 -43.48 -15.26
N GLY A 250 4.09 -43.90 -16.32
CA GLY A 250 3.51 -43.93 -17.67
C GLY A 250 3.94 -45.16 -18.47
N ASP A 251 4.76 -46.04 -17.87
CA ASP A 251 5.16 -47.32 -18.47
C ASP A 251 4.20 -48.43 -18.03
N LYS A 252 3.52 -49.06 -18.99
CA LYS A 252 2.50 -50.10 -18.79
C LYS A 252 1.50 -49.76 -17.66
N ILE A 253 0.69 -48.74 -17.88
CA ILE A 253 -0.43 -48.37 -17.01
C ILE A 253 -1.69 -49.13 -17.41
N GLY A 254 -2.37 -49.75 -16.45
CA GLY A 254 -3.62 -50.48 -16.65
C GLY A 254 -4.83 -49.58 -16.44
N ALA A 255 -5.69 -49.42 -17.44
CA ALA A 255 -6.92 -48.63 -17.31
C ALA A 255 -8.01 -49.14 -18.27
N ALA A 256 -9.16 -48.45 -18.26
CA ALA A 256 -10.31 -48.73 -19.12
C ALA A 256 -9.92 -48.79 -20.61
N TRP A 257 -10.63 -49.62 -21.36
CA TRP A 257 -10.44 -49.81 -22.80
C TRP A 257 -11.80 -50.02 -23.48
N LEU A 258 -11.83 -50.03 -24.81
CA LEU A 258 -13.06 -50.24 -25.57
C LEU A 258 -13.83 -51.50 -25.13
N ASP A 259 -15.15 -51.46 -25.36
CA ASP A 259 -16.10 -52.54 -25.11
C ASP A 259 -16.12 -52.95 -23.63
N ASN A 260 -16.05 -51.97 -22.73
CA ASN A 260 -16.01 -52.17 -21.28
C ASN A 260 -14.82 -53.05 -20.82
N GLY A 261 -13.70 -52.98 -21.57
CA GLY A 261 -12.48 -53.75 -21.34
C GLY A 261 -11.41 -53.01 -20.54
N HIS A 262 -10.24 -53.63 -20.39
CA HIS A 262 -9.06 -53.01 -19.74
C HIS A 262 -7.79 -53.37 -20.50
N ALA A 263 -6.86 -52.43 -20.60
CA ALA A 263 -5.58 -52.62 -21.29
C ALA A 263 -4.42 -52.00 -20.53
N TYR A 264 -3.23 -52.59 -20.72
CA TYR A 264 -1.96 -52.05 -20.25
C TYR A 264 -1.22 -51.44 -21.45
N ILE A 265 -1.07 -50.12 -21.45
CA ILE A 265 -0.34 -49.38 -22.50
C ILE A 265 0.67 -48.42 -21.87
N GLN A 266 1.56 -47.88 -22.68
CA GLN A 266 2.67 -47.05 -22.22
C GLN A 266 2.78 -45.75 -23.01
N GLY A 267 3.23 -44.69 -22.35
CA GLY A 267 3.46 -43.38 -22.93
C GLY A 267 3.41 -42.27 -21.88
N THR A 268 3.98 -41.12 -22.23
CA THR A 268 3.74 -39.86 -21.49
C THR A 268 2.24 -39.50 -21.50
N SER A 269 1.49 -40.01 -22.47
CA SER A 269 0.03 -40.01 -22.51
C SER A 269 -0.64 -40.69 -21.32
N MET A 270 0.01 -41.65 -20.66
CA MET A 270 -0.49 -42.34 -19.46
C MET A 270 0.04 -41.71 -18.18
N ALA A 271 1.21 -41.07 -18.23
CA ALA A 271 1.72 -40.27 -17.11
C ALA A 271 0.90 -38.98 -16.87
N THR A 272 0.52 -38.30 -17.95
CA THR A 272 -0.27 -37.04 -17.90
C THR A 272 -1.58 -37.17 -17.11
N PRO A 273 -2.43 -38.19 -17.33
CA PRO A 273 -3.67 -38.37 -16.57
C PRO A 273 -3.45 -38.67 -15.08
N GLU A 274 -2.32 -39.27 -14.70
CA GLU A 274 -2.03 -39.43 -13.26
C GLU A 274 -1.83 -38.08 -12.56
N VAL A 275 -1.16 -37.14 -13.23
CA VAL A 275 -1.01 -35.77 -12.72
C VAL A 275 -2.34 -35.01 -12.82
N SER A 276 -3.14 -35.21 -13.87
CA SER A 276 -4.47 -34.60 -13.99
C SER A 276 -5.42 -35.01 -12.87
N GLY A 277 -5.36 -36.28 -12.45
CA GLY A 277 -6.06 -36.78 -11.28
C GLY A 277 -5.48 -36.26 -9.96
N THR A 278 -4.16 -36.11 -9.87
CA THR A 278 -3.51 -35.47 -8.71
C THR A 278 -4.00 -34.03 -8.54
N VAL A 279 -4.12 -33.25 -9.62
CA VAL A 279 -4.66 -31.88 -9.58
C VAL A 279 -6.11 -31.85 -9.12
N LEU A 280 -6.96 -32.79 -9.54
CA LEU A 280 -8.34 -32.91 -9.03
C LEU A 280 -8.35 -33.03 -7.49
N LEU A 281 -7.51 -33.92 -6.96
CA LEU A 281 -7.39 -34.15 -5.51
C LEU A 281 -6.83 -32.93 -4.79
N MET A 282 -5.80 -32.28 -5.36
CA MET A 282 -5.21 -31.04 -4.84
C MET A 282 -6.24 -29.91 -4.78
N GLN A 283 -7.03 -29.72 -5.84
CA GLN A 283 -8.03 -28.65 -5.89
C GLN A 283 -9.20 -28.93 -4.94
N GLN A 284 -9.61 -30.19 -4.79
CA GLN A 284 -10.58 -30.58 -3.77
C GLN A 284 -10.05 -30.35 -2.34
N MET A 285 -8.78 -30.66 -2.08
CA MET A 285 -8.11 -30.34 -0.81
C MET A 285 -8.02 -28.84 -0.57
N ALA A 286 -7.65 -28.07 -1.59
CA ALA A 286 -7.52 -26.63 -1.49
C ALA A 286 -8.87 -25.96 -1.22
N ASP A 287 -9.94 -26.34 -1.90
CA ASP A 287 -11.27 -25.82 -1.57
C ASP A 287 -11.71 -26.23 -0.15
N ALA A 288 -11.42 -27.46 0.28
CA ALA A 288 -11.79 -27.93 1.61
C ALA A 288 -10.99 -27.28 2.75
N TYR A 289 -9.71 -26.99 2.52
CA TYR A 289 -8.83 -26.40 3.53
C TYR A 289 -8.76 -24.88 3.38
N LEU A 290 -8.38 -24.37 2.20
CA LEU A 290 -8.14 -22.96 1.93
C LEU A 290 -9.40 -22.15 1.62
N GLY A 291 -10.53 -22.80 1.31
CA GLY A 291 -11.74 -22.12 0.83
C GLY A 291 -11.59 -21.52 -0.58
N ARG A 292 -10.49 -21.86 -1.29
CA ARG A 292 -10.20 -21.44 -2.66
C ARG A 292 -9.39 -22.51 -3.38
N ARG A 293 -9.43 -22.43 -4.70
CA ARG A 293 -8.54 -23.20 -5.58
C ARG A 293 -7.09 -22.71 -5.51
N LEU A 294 -6.17 -23.62 -5.77
CA LEU A 294 -4.78 -23.30 -6.05
C LEU A 294 -4.66 -22.62 -7.41
N THR A 295 -3.80 -21.62 -7.50
CA THR A 295 -3.39 -21.02 -8.78
C THR A 295 -2.53 -21.99 -9.59
N TRP A 296 -2.35 -21.70 -10.88
CA TRP A 296 -1.47 -22.49 -11.74
C TRP A 296 -0.04 -22.59 -11.18
N GLU A 297 0.50 -21.49 -10.63
CA GLU A 297 1.84 -21.45 -10.04
C GLU A 297 1.90 -22.24 -8.73
N GLU A 298 0.88 -22.15 -7.88
CA GLU A 298 0.80 -22.91 -6.63
C GLU A 298 0.71 -24.42 -6.89
N VAL A 299 -0.08 -24.85 -7.88
CA VAL A 299 -0.13 -26.26 -8.29
C VAL A 299 1.25 -26.73 -8.75
N LYS A 300 1.92 -25.96 -9.61
CA LYS A 300 3.27 -26.26 -10.08
C LYS A 300 4.26 -26.39 -8.91
N ALA A 301 4.22 -25.45 -7.97
CA ALA A 301 5.08 -25.44 -6.80
C ALA A 301 4.86 -26.66 -5.90
N VAL A 302 3.60 -27.03 -5.62
CA VAL A 302 3.29 -28.24 -4.82
C VAL A 302 3.82 -29.50 -5.49
N LEU A 303 3.59 -29.66 -6.81
CA LEU A 303 4.09 -30.82 -7.56
C LEU A 303 5.63 -30.89 -7.51
N GLN A 304 6.32 -29.76 -7.65
CA GLN A 304 7.78 -29.70 -7.62
C GLN A 304 8.37 -29.93 -6.22
N LYS A 305 7.71 -29.41 -5.18
CA LYS A 305 8.18 -29.49 -3.79
C LYS A 305 7.95 -30.86 -3.17
N THR A 306 6.78 -31.45 -3.42
CA THR A 306 6.43 -32.78 -2.91
C THR A 306 7.07 -33.91 -3.71
N GLY A 307 7.41 -33.65 -4.99
CA GLY A 307 7.90 -34.68 -5.89
C GLY A 307 9.28 -35.22 -5.52
N ASP A 308 9.43 -36.54 -5.71
CA ASP A 308 10.70 -37.25 -5.49
C ASP A 308 11.67 -36.94 -6.65
N PRO A 309 12.94 -36.62 -6.38
CA PRO A 309 13.90 -36.30 -7.43
C PRO A 309 14.28 -37.55 -8.25
N VAL A 310 14.19 -37.43 -9.57
CA VAL A 310 14.62 -38.44 -10.55
C VAL A 310 15.68 -37.82 -11.45
N ILE A 311 16.92 -38.32 -11.37
CA ILE A 311 18.05 -37.74 -12.11
C ILE A 311 18.31 -38.56 -13.37
N ASP A 312 18.35 -37.91 -14.53
CA ASP A 312 18.67 -38.52 -15.83
C ASP A 312 20.17 -38.81 -15.95
N THR A 313 20.59 -39.98 -15.44
CA THR A 313 22.00 -40.41 -15.35
C THR A 313 22.17 -41.84 -15.82
N GLU A 314 23.44 -42.26 -16.02
CA GLU A 314 23.82 -43.64 -16.35
C GLU A 314 23.33 -44.68 -15.32
N ALA A 315 22.97 -44.30 -14.10
CA ALA A 315 22.35 -45.22 -13.13
C ALA A 315 20.93 -45.67 -13.53
N ASN A 316 20.30 -44.98 -14.48
CA ASN A 316 19.04 -45.38 -15.11
C ASN A 316 19.24 -46.36 -16.27
N MET A 317 20.48 -46.71 -16.58
CA MET A 317 20.89 -47.57 -17.68
C MET A 317 21.45 -48.89 -17.13
N GLN A 318 21.10 -49.99 -17.78
CA GLN A 318 21.86 -51.24 -17.69
C GLN A 318 22.64 -51.40 -18.99
N ASP A 319 23.88 -51.87 -18.87
CA ASP A 319 24.85 -52.11 -19.95
C ASP A 319 24.20 -52.44 -21.31
N GLY A 320 24.11 -51.45 -22.20
CA GLY A 320 23.79 -51.65 -23.61
C GLY A 320 22.74 -50.74 -24.26
N ASP A 321 22.02 -49.88 -23.52
CA ASP A 321 21.15 -48.87 -24.13
C ASP A 321 21.96 -47.63 -24.55
N ALA A 322 21.96 -47.30 -25.84
CA ALA A 322 22.71 -46.16 -26.38
C ALA A 322 21.95 -44.83 -26.21
N LEU A 323 21.30 -44.62 -25.05
CA LEU A 323 20.53 -43.41 -24.75
C LEU A 323 21.47 -42.32 -24.22
N ALA A 324 21.37 -41.08 -24.74
CA ALA A 324 22.08 -39.95 -24.17
C ALA A 324 21.47 -39.55 -22.82
N ASN A 325 22.31 -39.21 -21.84
CA ASN A 325 21.87 -38.68 -20.55
C ASN A 325 21.99 -37.16 -20.57
N THR A 326 20.95 -36.46 -20.13
CA THR A 326 20.93 -34.98 -20.05
C THR A 326 21.45 -34.45 -18.71
N GLY A 327 21.50 -35.28 -17.66
CA GLY A 327 21.84 -34.85 -16.30
C GLY A 327 20.76 -34.02 -15.60
N LEU A 328 19.61 -33.81 -16.25
CA LEU A 328 18.48 -33.07 -15.68
C LEU A 328 17.87 -33.85 -14.50
N THR A 329 17.42 -33.11 -13.49
CA THR A 329 16.66 -33.66 -12.38
C THR A 329 15.18 -33.32 -12.55
N TYR A 330 14.36 -34.35 -12.64
CA TYR A 330 12.90 -34.25 -12.71
C TYR A 330 12.28 -34.53 -11.34
N LYS A 331 11.01 -34.17 -11.19
CA LYS A 331 10.23 -34.39 -9.97
C LYS A 331 9.12 -35.38 -10.25
N ARG A 332 9.24 -36.60 -9.72
CA ARG A 332 8.16 -37.57 -9.80
C ARG A 332 7.06 -37.20 -8.82
N ILE A 333 5.81 -37.18 -9.25
CA ILE A 333 4.69 -36.91 -8.33
C ILE A 333 4.71 -37.86 -7.12
N ASN A 334 4.43 -37.30 -5.95
CA ASN A 334 4.32 -38.03 -4.69
C ASN A 334 3.22 -37.39 -3.85
N LEU A 335 2.14 -38.15 -3.62
CA LEU A 335 0.93 -37.61 -3.03
C LEU A 335 0.97 -37.49 -1.50
N LEU A 336 1.95 -38.10 -0.81
CA LEU A 336 1.93 -38.19 0.66
C LEU A 336 2.01 -36.85 1.37
N ASN A 337 2.76 -35.90 0.82
CA ASN A 337 3.00 -34.61 1.46
C ASN A 337 2.18 -33.47 0.83
N ILE A 338 1.31 -33.77 -0.13
CA ILE A 338 0.48 -32.76 -0.79
C ILE A 338 -0.43 -32.06 0.20
N GLU A 339 -1.08 -32.80 1.10
CA GLU A 339 -1.95 -32.20 2.11
C GLU A 339 -1.16 -31.25 3.02
N ALA A 340 0.05 -31.63 3.44
CA ALA A 340 0.88 -30.79 4.29
C ALA A 340 1.33 -29.51 3.58
N GLU A 341 1.63 -29.57 2.29
CA GLU A 341 1.98 -28.39 1.49
C GLU A 341 0.77 -27.48 1.26
N ILE A 342 -0.40 -28.04 0.91
CA ILE A 342 -1.64 -27.27 0.75
C ILE A 342 -2.07 -26.68 2.09
N LYS A 343 -1.99 -27.44 3.18
CA LYS A 343 -2.22 -26.92 4.53
C LYS A 343 -1.14 -25.93 4.98
N GLY A 344 0.07 -26.02 4.46
CA GLY A 344 1.08 -24.97 4.62
C GLY A 344 0.69 -23.67 3.93
N MET A 345 -0.22 -23.75 2.94
CA MET A 345 -0.88 -22.59 2.33
C MET A 345 -2.16 -22.18 3.08
N LEU A 346 -2.65 -22.98 4.06
CA LEU A 346 -3.58 -22.47 5.05
C LEU A 346 -2.82 -21.42 5.82
N LYS A 347 -3.20 -20.15 5.67
CA LYS A 347 -3.06 -19.25 6.81
C LYS A 347 -3.93 -19.87 7.93
N SER A 348 -3.29 -20.25 9.04
CA SER A 348 -3.83 -21.11 10.12
C SER A 348 -5.30 -20.86 10.49
N PRO A 349 -6.11 -21.91 10.76
CA PRO A 349 -7.48 -21.75 11.25
C PRO A 349 -7.54 -21.46 12.76
N ASP A 350 -8.42 -20.51 13.09
CA ASP A 350 -9.10 -20.19 14.36
C ASP A 350 -8.29 -19.92 15.65
N ALA A 351 -8.25 -18.62 16.00
CA ALA A 351 -8.21 -18.02 17.34
C ALA A 351 -7.11 -18.47 18.32
N SER A 352 -6.06 -17.66 18.43
CA SER A 352 -5.27 -17.49 19.67
C SER A 352 -4.65 -16.09 19.69
N SER A 353 -4.98 -15.30 20.72
CA SER A 353 -4.25 -14.06 21.02
C SER A 353 -2.81 -14.41 21.38
N ILE A 354 -1.81 -13.78 20.75
CA ILE A 354 -0.41 -13.92 21.16
C ILE A 354 0.11 -12.52 21.53
N THR A 355 0.57 -12.40 22.77
CA THR A 355 1.42 -11.29 23.24
C THR A 355 2.86 -11.76 23.09
N LEU A 356 3.68 -11.09 22.27
CA LEU A 356 5.11 -11.39 22.15
C LEU A 356 5.93 -10.52 23.10
N THR A 357 6.89 -11.12 23.80
CA THR A 357 7.86 -10.45 24.67
C THR A 357 9.08 -9.96 23.87
N PRO A 358 9.79 -8.91 24.32
CA PRO A 358 10.90 -8.31 23.57
C PRO A 358 12.06 -9.30 23.30
N GLY A 359 12.50 -9.42 22.03
CA GLY A 359 13.79 -10.03 21.70
C GLY A 359 13.96 -10.81 20.38
N GLU A 360 12.94 -10.99 19.53
CA GLU A 360 13.05 -11.78 18.29
C GLU A 360 12.55 -10.99 17.05
N THR A 361 13.28 -11.09 15.94
CA THR A 361 12.88 -10.58 14.61
C THR A 361 12.09 -11.68 13.91
N GLU A 362 10.80 -11.49 13.58
CA GLU A 362 10.03 -12.46 12.79
C GLU A 362 9.09 -11.80 11.76
N THR A 363 9.01 -12.43 10.57
CA THR A 363 8.11 -12.10 9.45
C THR A 363 6.66 -12.51 9.79
N LEU A 364 5.70 -11.59 9.67
CA LEU A 364 4.30 -11.80 10.03
C LEU A 364 3.42 -11.92 8.76
N ASN A 365 2.67 -13.02 8.61
CA ASN A 365 1.80 -13.25 7.45
C ASN A 365 0.36 -13.56 7.91
N LEU A 366 -0.56 -12.59 7.81
CA LEU A 366 -1.92 -12.66 8.36
C LEU A 366 -2.99 -12.58 7.25
N GLY A 367 -4.10 -13.30 7.41
CA GLY A 367 -5.29 -13.27 6.55
C GLY A 367 -6.27 -14.32 7.09
N PHE A 368 -7.51 -14.04 7.52
CA PHE A 368 -8.44 -12.96 7.15
C PHE A 368 -9.52 -12.65 8.21
N THR A 369 -10.02 -11.41 8.12
CA THR A 369 -11.33 -10.82 8.52
C THR A 369 -11.83 -10.93 9.97
N ALA A 370 -11.56 -9.87 10.73
CA ALA A 370 -12.63 -9.05 11.30
C ALA A 370 -12.32 -7.56 11.02
N LEU A 371 -13.34 -6.71 11.07
CA LEU A 371 -13.34 -5.26 10.77
C LEU A 371 -12.49 -4.39 11.74
N ALA A 372 -11.38 -4.90 12.26
CA ALA A 372 -10.44 -4.18 13.13
C ALA A 372 -9.06 -4.08 12.44
N PRO A 373 -8.35 -2.95 12.58
CA PRO A 373 -7.07 -2.71 11.90
C PRO A 373 -5.99 -3.71 12.35
N THR A 374 -5.20 -4.22 11.40
CA THR A 374 -3.93 -4.92 11.69
C THR A 374 -2.96 -3.88 12.25
N GLN A 375 -2.40 -4.04 13.45
CA GLN A 375 -1.42 -3.12 14.03
C GLN A 375 -0.05 -3.79 14.12
N GLY A 376 0.96 -3.24 13.48
CA GLY A 376 2.35 -3.59 13.70
C GLY A 376 2.92 -2.89 14.93
N THR A 377 4.24 -2.88 15.04
CA THR A 377 4.98 -2.52 16.27
C THR A 377 5.73 -1.21 16.10
N ALA A 378 6.56 -0.82 17.08
CA ALA A 378 7.48 0.32 16.93
C ALA A 378 8.84 -0.07 16.33
N GLN A 379 8.90 -1.16 15.55
CA GLN A 379 10.09 -1.69 14.90
C GLN A 379 9.75 -2.03 13.45
N ALA A 380 10.76 -2.00 12.57
CA ALA A 380 10.65 -2.45 11.19
C ALA A 380 9.97 -3.84 11.06
N ASN A 381 8.89 -3.88 10.30
CA ASN A 381 8.01 -5.02 10.12
C ASN A 381 7.94 -5.43 8.65
N THR A 382 7.64 -6.69 8.39
CA THR A 382 7.30 -7.17 7.05
C THR A 382 5.90 -7.78 7.12
N ILE A 383 4.95 -7.13 6.45
CA ILE A 383 3.52 -7.47 6.47
C ILE A 383 3.10 -7.82 5.04
N ILE A 384 2.55 -9.01 4.86
CA ILE A 384 2.05 -9.46 3.55
C ILE A 384 0.56 -9.79 3.67
N GLY A 385 -0.25 -8.91 3.09
CA GLY A 385 -1.68 -9.03 2.80
C GLY A 385 -1.97 -10.12 1.78
N SER A 386 -3.02 -9.98 0.98
CA SER A 386 -3.59 -11.13 0.28
C SER A 386 -4.35 -10.82 -1.02
N ARG A 387 -5.60 -11.25 -1.18
CA ARG A 387 -6.44 -10.98 -2.35
C ARG A 387 -7.81 -10.43 -1.96
N SER A 388 -8.02 -10.07 -0.69
CA SER A 388 -9.28 -9.48 -0.21
C SER A 388 -9.03 -8.07 0.29
N ASP A 389 -10.09 -7.38 0.72
CA ASP A 389 -10.00 -6.02 1.24
C ASP A 389 -9.37 -6.03 2.65
N GLU A 390 -8.14 -5.54 2.79
CA GLU A 390 -7.42 -5.47 4.06
C GLU A 390 -7.46 -4.09 4.74
N ARG A 391 -7.25 -4.06 6.06
CA ARG A 391 -6.87 -2.84 6.80
C ARG A 391 -5.55 -3.09 7.54
N VAL A 392 -4.51 -2.36 7.17
CA VAL A 392 -3.15 -2.50 7.72
C VAL A 392 -2.70 -1.17 8.33
N GLN A 393 -2.13 -1.23 9.53
CA GLN A 393 -1.38 -0.18 10.21
C GLN A 393 -0.03 -0.79 10.58
N ALA A 394 1.06 -0.37 9.94
CA ALA A 394 2.37 -1.00 10.12
C ALA A 394 3.08 -0.52 11.39
N GLY A 395 2.86 0.73 11.79
CA GLY A 395 3.16 1.20 13.15
C GLY A 395 4.30 2.21 13.16
N ALA A 396 5.42 1.90 13.82
CA ALA A 396 6.63 2.71 13.72
C ALA A 396 7.83 1.83 13.35
N GLY A 397 8.87 2.41 12.74
CA GLY A 397 9.99 1.69 12.14
C GLY A 397 9.81 1.50 10.64
N ASP A 398 10.91 1.25 9.93
CA ASP A 398 10.91 1.13 8.46
C ASP A 398 10.22 -0.19 8.01
N ASP A 399 8.96 -0.11 7.66
CA ASP A 399 8.08 -1.24 7.40
C ASP A 399 8.01 -1.61 5.92
N SER A 400 7.81 -2.89 5.62
CA SER A 400 7.54 -3.39 4.27
C SER A 400 6.17 -4.05 4.24
N VAL A 401 5.22 -3.42 3.56
CA VAL A 401 3.83 -3.88 3.49
C VAL A 401 3.45 -4.20 2.05
N ASP A 402 2.98 -5.42 1.79
CA ASP A 402 2.35 -5.80 0.52
C ASP A 402 0.89 -6.16 0.77
N GLY A 403 -0.05 -5.26 0.51
CA GLY A 403 -1.50 -5.49 0.64
C GLY A 403 -2.02 -6.60 -0.25
N GLY A 404 -1.33 -6.91 -1.35
CA GLY A 404 -1.82 -7.86 -2.33
C GLY A 404 -2.98 -7.29 -3.17
N SER A 405 -3.90 -8.13 -3.65
CA SER A 405 -5.08 -7.66 -4.41
C SER A 405 -6.27 -7.40 -3.47
N GLY A 406 -7.29 -6.68 -3.94
CA GLY A 406 -8.44 -6.34 -3.09
C GLY A 406 -8.56 -4.82 -2.95
N LYS A 407 -9.47 -4.33 -2.11
CA LYS A 407 -9.53 -2.91 -1.73
C LYS A 407 -8.91 -2.73 -0.37
N ASP A 408 -7.62 -2.49 -0.36
CA ASP A 408 -6.83 -2.39 0.84
C ASP A 408 -6.85 -0.96 1.39
N ALA A 409 -6.75 -0.84 2.72
CA ALA A 409 -6.45 0.40 3.41
C ALA A 409 -5.19 0.19 4.24
N ILE A 410 -4.06 0.71 3.78
CA ILE A 410 -2.74 0.54 4.39
C ILE A 410 -2.26 1.89 4.94
N ASP A 411 -1.71 1.86 6.14
CA ASP A 411 -1.10 2.97 6.86
C ASP A 411 0.28 2.49 7.32
N GLY A 412 1.36 3.07 6.78
CA GLY A 412 2.75 2.72 7.13
C GLY A 412 3.07 3.16 8.55
N GLY A 413 2.80 4.43 8.85
CA GLY A 413 2.92 4.98 10.20
C GLY A 413 4.19 5.81 10.33
N HIS A 414 5.12 5.48 11.21
CA HIS A 414 6.40 6.21 11.32
C HIS A 414 7.54 5.37 10.75
N GLY A 415 8.49 5.93 10.00
CA GLY A 415 9.61 5.18 9.43
C GLY A 415 9.65 5.33 7.91
N ASP A 416 10.76 4.94 7.28
CA ASP A 416 10.84 4.93 5.82
C ASP A 416 10.22 3.63 5.29
N ASP A 417 8.95 3.66 4.87
CA ASP A 417 8.15 2.47 4.57
C ASP A 417 8.12 2.11 3.06
N ASP A 418 8.06 0.81 2.74
CA ASP A 418 7.81 0.29 1.39
C ASP A 418 6.42 -0.36 1.33
N LEU A 419 5.44 0.40 0.83
CA LEU A 419 4.04 0.02 0.76
C LEU A 419 3.66 -0.37 -0.67
N ARG A 420 3.06 -1.54 -0.84
CA ARG A 420 2.59 -2.07 -2.12
C ARG A 420 1.13 -2.51 -2.05
N ALA A 421 0.35 -2.19 -3.07
CA ALA A 421 -0.94 -2.83 -3.32
C ALA A 421 -1.10 -3.15 -4.82
N ALA A 422 -1.76 -4.28 -5.13
CA ALA A 422 -2.05 -4.73 -6.48
C ALA A 422 -3.43 -4.19 -6.95
N ASP A 423 -4.09 -4.85 -7.90
CA ASP A 423 -5.40 -4.40 -8.41
C ASP A 423 -6.50 -4.45 -7.32
N GLY A 424 -7.28 -3.36 -7.20
CA GLY A 424 -8.63 -3.40 -6.61
C GLY A 424 -9.19 -2.05 -6.12
N GLY A 425 -8.36 -1.01 -5.99
CA GLY A 425 -8.80 0.36 -5.71
C GLY A 425 -8.54 0.71 -4.25
N ASP A 426 -7.26 0.91 -3.96
CA ASP A 426 -6.68 0.86 -2.63
C ASP A 426 -6.49 2.24 -2.01
N THR A 427 -6.43 2.32 -0.69
CA THR A 427 -6.12 3.53 0.08
C THR A 427 -4.81 3.33 0.82
N LEU A 428 -3.72 3.99 0.40
CA LEU A 428 -2.40 3.84 1.03
C LEU A 428 -1.96 5.18 1.63
N SER A 429 -1.45 5.15 2.86
CA SER A 429 -0.82 6.27 3.56
C SER A 429 0.58 5.84 3.98
N GLY A 430 1.62 6.55 3.53
CA GLY A 430 3.01 6.37 3.98
C GLY A 430 3.13 6.68 5.46
N GLY A 431 2.89 7.93 5.82
CA GLY A 431 2.88 8.37 7.21
C GLY A 431 4.01 9.37 7.45
N GLU A 432 4.83 9.22 8.47
CA GLU A 432 6.04 10.02 8.64
C GLU A 432 7.26 9.23 8.15
N GLY A 433 8.03 9.77 7.22
CA GLY A 433 9.23 9.11 6.67
C GLY A 433 9.31 9.31 5.17
N ASN A 434 10.38 8.82 4.54
CA ASN A 434 10.51 8.85 3.08
C ASN A 434 9.96 7.55 2.51
N ASP A 435 8.68 7.57 2.18
CA ASP A 435 7.94 6.36 1.87
C ASP A 435 7.97 6.04 0.39
N ARG A 436 7.89 4.75 0.08
CA ARG A 436 7.77 4.23 -1.28
C ARG A 436 6.42 3.55 -1.43
N ILE A 437 5.52 4.16 -2.19
CA ILE A 437 4.16 3.67 -2.40
C ILE A 437 4.01 3.15 -3.83
N THR A 438 3.85 1.84 -3.98
CA THR A 438 3.69 1.15 -5.27
C THR A 438 2.27 0.64 -5.45
N VAL A 439 1.57 1.10 -6.50
CA VAL A 439 0.21 0.62 -6.81
C VAL A 439 0.04 0.19 -8.26
N GLU A 440 -0.91 -0.72 -8.47
CA GLU A 440 -1.36 -1.19 -9.79
C GLU A 440 -2.85 -0.88 -10.01
N GLY A 441 -3.30 -0.91 -11.26
CA GLY A 441 -4.73 -0.83 -11.57
C GLY A 441 -5.36 0.57 -11.51
N ALA A 442 -6.63 0.63 -11.12
CA ALA A 442 -7.48 1.82 -11.15
C ALA A 442 -8.18 2.06 -9.81
N GLY A 443 -8.44 3.32 -9.47
CA GLY A 443 -9.28 3.68 -8.32
C GLY A 443 -8.54 3.87 -7.01
N ASN A 444 -7.22 4.05 -7.04
CA ASN A 444 -6.38 4.16 -5.84
C ASN A 444 -6.41 5.58 -5.26
N ARG A 445 -6.27 5.70 -3.95
CA ARG A 445 -6.20 6.95 -3.17
C ARG A 445 -4.95 6.91 -2.30
N LEU A 446 -3.97 7.74 -2.59
CA LEU A 446 -2.64 7.68 -1.98
C LEU A 446 -2.34 8.94 -1.18
N SER A 447 -1.66 8.78 -0.06
CA SER A 447 -1.07 9.85 0.75
C SER A 447 0.37 9.48 1.05
N GLY A 448 1.32 10.37 0.79
CA GLY A 448 2.72 10.18 1.19
C GLY A 448 2.89 10.44 2.69
N GLY A 449 2.26 11.51 3.17
CA GLY A 449 2.39 11.99 4.53
C GLY A 449 3.54 13.00 4.66
N GLU A 450 4.36 12.89 5.70
CA GLU A 450 5.52 13.75 5.92
C GLU A 450 6.80 13.09 5.38
N GLY A 451 7.41 13.64 4.34
CA GLY A 451 8.75 13.22 3.90
C GLY A 451 8.97 13.40 2.41
N HIS A 452 10.00 12.73 1.87
CA HIS A 452 10.29 12.69 0.45
C HIS A 452 9.74 11.39 -0.18
N ASP A 453 8.48 11.44 -0.61
CA ASP A 453 7.76 10.21 -0.97
C ASP A 453 7.85 9.85 -2.46
N GLY A 454 7.90 8.56 -2.75
CA GLY A 454 7.93 8.00 -4.09
C GLY A 454 6.65 7.26 -4.44
N PHE A 455 5.85 7.79 -5.37
CA PHE A 455 4.66 7.13 -5.88
C PHE A 455 4.96 6.39 -7.18
N ILE A 456 4.91 5.06 -7.16
CA ILE A 456 5.15 4.22 -8.33
C ILE A 456 3.82 3.67 -8.82
N VAL A 457 3.38 4.15 -9.97
CA VAL A 457 2.09 3.78 -10.56
C VAL A 457 2.33 2.88 -11.77
N ASN A 458 2.25 1.57 -11.55
CA ASN A 458 2.49 0.57 -12.56
C ASN A 458 1.21 0.27 -13.35
N ASN A 459 1.33 0.17 -14.68
CA ASN A 459 0.21 -0.15 -15.58
C ASN A 459 -1.07 0.69 -15.27
N PRO A 460 -0.97 2.03 -15.25
CA PRO A 460 -2.07 2.87 -14.83
C PRO A 460 -3.32 2.59 -15.67
N LYS A 461 -4.45 2.34 -15.00
CA LYS A 461 -5.77 2.18 -15.61
C LYS A 461 -6.75 3.11 -14.89
N GLY A 462 -7.77 3.62 -15.59
CA GLY A 462 -8.81 4.43 -14.94
C GLY A 462 -8.27 5.64 -14.16
N GLN A 463 -8.85 5.96 -13.01
CA GLN A 463 -8.50 7.17 -12.24
C GLN A 463 -7.93 6.83 -10.86
N SER A 464 -6.79 7.42 -10.50
CA SER A 464 -6.20 7.39 -9.15
C SER A 464 -6.02 8.81 -8.61
N VAL A 465 -5.93 8.95 -7.30
CA VAL A 465 -5.81 10.25 -6.61
C VAL A 465 -4.62 10.21 -5.65
N ILE A 466 -3.80 11.25 -5.64
CA ILE A 466 -2.81 11.52 -4.59
C ILE A 466 -3.28 12.77 -3.83
N ASP A 467 -3.46 12.66 -2.51
CA ASP A 467 -4.16 13.67 -1.71
C ASP A 467 -3.28 14.82 -1.19
N ASP A 468 -1.99 14.58 -1.04
CA ASP A 468 -1.03 15.46 -0.35
C ASP A 468 0.27 15.71 -1.13
N PHE A 469 0.29 15.42 -2.43
CA PHE A 469 1.50 15.50 -3.26
C PHE A 469 2.28 16.81 -3.09
N SER A 470 3.52 16.69 -2.63
CA SER A 470 4.38 17.76 -2.19
C SER A 470 5.52 18.05 -3.19
N ARG A 471 6.33 19.09 -2.90
CA ARG A 471 7.49 19.45 -3.74
C ARG A 471 8.56 18.36 -3.73
N ASP A 472 8.65 17.66 -2.61
CA ASP A 472 9.73 16.77 -2.24
C ASP A 472 9.47 15.33 -2.71
N ASP A 473 8.25 15.10 -3.19
CA ASP A 473 7.76 13.83 -3.72
C ASP A 473 8.09 13.67 -5.22
N TYR A 474 8.00 12.43 -5.70
CA TYR A 474 8.07 12.13 -7.11
C TYR A 474 7.06 11.04 -7.52
N ILE A 475 6.69 11.05 -8.80
CA ILE A 475 5.87 9.99 -9.40
C ILE A 475 6.66 9.30 -10.49
N ASP A 476 6.67 7.97 -10.46
CA ASP A 476 7.31 7.11 -11.46
C ASP A 476 6.25 6.17 -12.08
N PHE A 477 6.15 6.17 -13.41
CA PHE A 477 5.17 5.37 -14.17
C PHE A 477 5.77 4.07 -14.76
N ASN A 478 6.82 3.51 -14.16
CA ASN A 478 7.53 2.28 -14.58
C ASN A 478 6.66 1.28 -15.38
N GLY A 479 6.88 1.22 -16.70
CA GLY A 479 6.21 0.29 -17.59
C GLY A 479 7.17 -0.30 -18.64
N PRO A 480 7.31 -1.65 -18.73
CA PRO A 480 7.87 -2.29 -19.90
C PRO A 480 6.80 -2.29 -21.00
N ASN A 481 7.19 -1.93 -22.22
CA ASN A 481 6.40 -1.85 -23.46
C ASN A 481 5.95 -0.43 -23.83
N ASP A 482 6.87 0.25 -24.53
CA ASP A 482 6.59 1.28 -25.55
C ASP A 482 6.17 2.70 -25.11
N TYR A 483 6.92 3.32 -24.20
CA TYR A 483 6.94 4.79 -24.04
C TYR A 483 8.20 5.44 -24.62
N SER A 484 8.68 4.89 -25.75
CA SER A 484 9.82 5.41 -26.51
C SER A 484 9.61 6.84 -27.05
N SER A 485 8.39 7.39 -26.93
CA SER A 485 8.04 8.77 -27.29
C SER A 485 8.48 9.85 -26.29
N PHE A 486 8.89 9.52 -25.06
CA PHE A 486 9.51 10.52 -24.18
C PHE A 486 10.91 10.95 -24.66
N ASN A 487 11.57 10.13 -25.51
CA ASN A 487 12.99 10.27 -25.84
C ASN A 487 13.27 10.78 -27.27
N SER A 488 12.28 11.34 -28.00
CA SER A 488 12.55 11.76 -29.39
C SER A 488 13.22 13.13 -29.52
N ASN A 489 13.36 13.93 -28.45
CA ASN A 489 13.90 15.29 -28.52
C ASN A 489 15.06 15.56 -27.54
N GLY A 490 15.89 14.54 -27.27
CA GLY A 490 16.98 14.58 -26.29
C GLY A 490 17.58 15.97 -26.08
N SER A 491 17.14 16.65 -25.01
CA SER A 491 17.69 17.84 -24.34
C SER A 491 16.61 18.47 -23.44
N SER A 492 16.84 18.42 -22.12
CA SER A 492 16.17 19.19 -21.05
C SER A 492 14.85 18.66 -20.46
N PRO A 493 14.67 18.74 -19.11
CA PRO A 493 13.39 18.49 -18.46
C PRO A 493 12.33 19.44 -19.00
N VAL A 494 11.17 18.88 -19.33
CA VAL A 494 10.04 19.64 -19.86
C VAL A 494 9.34 20.32 -18.69
N SER A 495 9.37 21.66 -18.63
CA SER A 495 8.74 22.44 -17.54
C SER A 495 7.35 22.94 -17.96
N ILE A 496 6.34 22.71 -17.13
CA ILE A 496 4.95 23.16 -17.33
C ILE A 496 4.69 24.40 -16.46
N PRO A 497 4.50 25.61 -17.02
CA PRO A 497 4.37 26.83 -16.23
C PRO A 497 3.10 26.87 -15.36
N ALA A 498 3.18 27.59 -14.24
CA ALA A 498 2.04 27.93 -13.39
C ALA A 498 0.91 28.62 -14.19
N GLY A 499 -0.35 28.31 -13.86
CA GLY A 499 -1.51 29.07 -14.34
C GLY A 499 -2.09 28.72 -15.73
N THR A 500 -1.67 27.67 -16.42
CA THR A 500 -2.31 27.28 -17.70
C THR A 500 -3.48 26.32 -17.48
N GLY A 501 -4.71 26.79 -17.68
CA GLY A 501 -5.91 25.94 -17.83
C GLY A 501 -5.99 25.20 -19.18
N SER A 502 -4.86 25.05 -19.87
CA SER A 502 -4.76 24.38 -21.18
C SER A 502 -3.91 23.12 -21.02
N ALA A 503 -4.40 21.99 -21.51
CA ALA A 503 -3.64 20.74 -21.55
C ALA A 503 -2.32 20.98 -22.30
N LEU A 504 -1.19 20.73 -21.64
CA LEU A 504 0.13 20.66 -22.26
C LEU A 504 0.50 19.19 -22.34
N GLY A 505 0.58 18.68 -23.57
CA GLY A 505 0.77 17.26 -23.85
C GLY A 505 1.97 16.99 -24.75
N PHE A 506 2.69 15.91 -24.44
CA PHE A 506 3.78 15.37 -25.26
C PHE A 506 3.47 13.90 -25.54
N GLY A 507 3.02 13.59 -26.76
CA GLY A 507 2.65 12.22 -27.12
C GLY A 507 1.58 11.65 -26.19
N SER A 508 1.95 10.62 -25.44
CA SER A 508 1.11 9.82 -24.56
C SER A 508 0.93 10.37 -23.13
N PHE A 509 1.43 11.57 -22.85
CA PHE A 509 1.36 12.17 -21.51
C PHE A 509 0.84 13.61 -21.59
N GLN A 510 -0.20 13.93 -20.81
CA GLN A 510 -0.75 15.28 -20.72
C GLN A 510 -0.91 15.69 -19.26
N VAL A 511 -0.70 16.98 -18.98
CA VAL A 511 -1.02 17.55 -17.67
C VAL A 511 -2.10 18.61 -17.84
N GLN A 512 -3.15 18.49 -17.04
CA GLN A 512 -4.28 19.40 -17.04
C GLN A 512 -4.53 19.89 -15.62
N ARG A 513 -4.51 21.21 -15.41
CA ARG A 513 -4.96 21.79 -14.15
C ARG A 513 -6.49 21.92 -14.15
N ASP A 514 -7.12 21.43 -13.09
CA ASP A 514 -8.56 21.57 -12.82
C ASP A 514 -8.74 22.23 -11.45
N ASN A 515 -8.83 23.56 -11.45
CA ASN A 515 -8.84 24.38 -10.23
C ASN A 515 -7.60 24.16 -9.34
N LYS A 516 -7.82 23.70 -8.11
CA LYS A 516 -6.77 23.37 -7.14
C LYS A 516 -6.12 22.01 -7.41
N ASP A 517 -6.65 21.22 -8.34
CA ASP A 517 -6.13 19.90 -8.64
C ASP A 517 -5.34 19.90 -9.94
N VAL A 518 -4.43 18.95 -10.08
CA VAL A 518 -3.68 18.70 -11.31
C VAL A 518 -3.90 17.26 -11.73
N VAL A 519 -4.39 17.05 -12.94
CA VAL A 519 -4.65 15.73 -13.52
C VAL A 519 -3.54 15.41 -14.52
N LEU A 520 -2.80 14.34 -14.25
CA LEU A 520 -1.85 13.72 -15.17
C LEU A 520 -2.60 12.66 -15.98
N HIS A 521 -2.61 12.78 -17.30
CA HIS A 521 -3.18 11.81 -18.24
C HIS A 521 -2.06 11.00 -18.88
N VAL A 522 -2.21 9.67 -18.92
CA VAL A 522 -1.22 8.70 -19.40
C VAL A 522 -1.91 7.71 -20.35
N GLY A 523 -1.55 7.67 -21.65
CA GLY A 523 -2.15 6.75 -22.62
C GLY A 523 -1.65 6.86 -24.06
N THR A 524 -1.83 5.82 -24.88
CA THR A 524 -1.17 5.64 -26.20
C THR A 524 -1.86 6.36 -27.38
N ASP A 525 -3.01 7.01 -27.17
CA ASP A 525 -3.73 7.73 -28.21
C ASP A 525 -4.17 9.14 -27.76
N ALA A 526 -4.19 10.10 -28.69
CA ALA A 526 -4.38 11.52 -28.39
C ALA A 526 -5.83 11.92 -28.03
N ILE A 527 -6.62 11.02 -27.41
CA ILE A 527 -8.04 11.22 -27.10
C ILE A 527 -8.24 11.03 -25.60
N ALA A 528 -8.50 12.15 -24.89
CA ALA A 528 -8.66 12.28 -23.43
C ALA A 528 -9.78 11.45 -22.76
N GLY A 529 -10.37 10.45 -23.43
CA GLY A 529 -11.44 9.59 -22.91
C GLY A 529 -11.02 8.15 -22.60
N SER A 530 -9.86 7.68 -23.09
CA SER A 530 -9.31 6.34 -22.86
C SER A 530 -8.06 6.32 -21.98
N ASP A 531 -7.47 7.48 -21.71
CA ASP A 531 -6.24 7.62 -20.94
C ASP A 531 -6.45 7.34 -19.45
N ALA A 532 -5.46 6.73 -18.82
CA ALA A 532 -5.43 6.60 -17.36
C ALA A 532 -5.04 7.95 -16.74
N THR A 533 -5.62 8.28 -15.60
CA THR A 533 -5.40 9.59 -14.96
C THR A 533 -4.94 9.47 -13.52
N VAL A 534 -3.93 10.25 -13.13
CA VAL A 534 -3.55 10.48 -11.72
C VAL A 534 -3.89 11.92 -11.37
N ARG A 535 -4.85 12.13 -10.44
CA ARG A 535 -5.23 13.44 -9.94
C ARG A 535 -4.46 13.77 -8.67
N LEU A 536 -3.65 14.81 -8.71
CA LEU A 536 -2.97 15.42 -7.57
C LEU A 536 -3.92 16.47 -6.96
N ALA A 537 -4.33 16.27 -5.72
CA ALA A 537 -5.26 17.17 -5.06
C ALA A 537 -4.53 18.38 -4.45
N ASN A 538 -5.21 19.53 -4.37
CA ASN A 538 -4.76 20.71 -3.60
C ASN A 538 -3.38 21.30 -3.98
N ILE A 539 -2.97 21.15 -5.24
CA ILE A 539 -1.72 21.68 -5.78
C ILE A 539 -1.74 23.22 -5.90
N PRO A 540 -0.76 23.93 -5.32
CA PRO A 540 -0.64 25.39 -5.42
C PRO A 540 -0.70 25.89 -6.87
N GLU A 541 -1.31 27.05 -7.10
CA GLU A 541 -1.37 27.66 -8.44
C GLU A 541 0.03 27.99 -9.00
N SER A 542 0.99 28.27 -8.11
CA SER A 542 2.41 28.51 -8.42
C SER A 542 3.20 27.24 -8.76
N ALA A 543 2.61 26.05 -8.60
CA ALA A 543 3.26 24.79 -8.94
C ALA A 543 3.45 24.62 -10.46
N SER A 544 4.69 24.34 -10.82
CA SER A 544 5.12 23.83 -12.11
C SER A 544 5.51 22.36 -12.00
N PHE A 545 5.44 21.61 -13.09
CA PHE A 545 5.83 20.20 -13.11
C PHE A 545 6.94 20.01 -14.12
N SER A 546 7.87 19.11 -13.78
CA SER A 546 8.93 18.66 -14.66
C SER A 546 8.87 17.15 -14.82
N VAL A 547 9.14 16.67 -16.03
CA VAL A 547 9.35 15.24 -16.28
C VAL A 547 10.78 15.07 -16.76
N ASP A 548 11.53 14.19 -16.10
CA ASP A 548 12.91 13.91 -16.48
C ASP A 548 13.02 12.82 -17.55
N SER A 549 14.25 12.52 -17.99
CA SER A 549 14.50 11.54 -19.04
C SER A 549 14.18 10.08 -18.65
N ALA A 550 13.95 9.81 -17.37
CA ALA A 550 13.51 8.50 -16.87
C ALA A 550 11.98 8.40 -16.76
N GLY A 551 11.24 9.46 -17.09
CA GLY A 551 9.78 9.51 -16.96
C GLY A 551 9.31 9.88 -15.56
N VAL A 552 10.22 10.32 -14.67
CA VAL A 552 9.87 10.72 -13.30
C VAL A 552 9.28 12.12 -13.31
N VAL A 553 8.08 12.27 -12.77
CA VAL A 553 7.39 13.53 -12.57
C VAL A 553 7.79 14.13 -11.23
N ARG A 554 8.24 15.39 -11.24
CA ARG A 554 8.54 16.17 -10.04
C ARG A 554 7.79 17.50 -10.06
N MET A 555 7.29 17.93 -8.91
CA MET A 555 6.75 19.28 -8.75
C MET A 555 7.87 20.26 -8.42
N THR A 556 7.83 21.42 -9.04
CA THR A 556 8.59 22.59 -8.63
C THR A 556 7.58 23.69 -8.37
N VAL A 557 7.39 24.04 -7.10
CA VAL A 557 6.60 25.22 -6.76
C VAL A 557 7.45 26.46 -7.05
N GLY A 558 6.97 27.34 -7.93
CA GLY A 558 7.66 28.57 -8.25
C GLY A 558 7.91 29.36 -6.97
N ALA A 559 9.17 29.45 -6.57
CA ALA A 559 9.70 30.14 -5.38
C ALA A 559 8.67 30.41 -4.27
N GLU A 560 8.18 29.34 -3.63
CA GLU A 560 7.72 29.41 -2.25
C GLU A 560 8.75 28.63 -1.40
N PRO A 561 9.65 29.33 -0.69
CA PRO A 561 10.74 28.69 0.06
C PRO A 561 10.33 27.81 1.24
N LEU A 562 11.21 26.85 1.53
CA LEU A 562 11.21 25.97 2.70
C LEU A 562 11.29 26.81 4.00
N GLY A 563 10.41 26.50 4.95
CA GLY A 563 10.19 27.28 6.16
C GLY A 563 9.34 26.55 7.21
N ALA A 564 9.34 27.01 8.47
CA ALA A 564 8.50 26.47 9.55
C ALA A 564 7.02 26.56 9.16
N THR A 565 6.36 25.41 9.03
CA THR A 565 4.92 25.30 8.75
C THR A 565 4.16 24.77 9.96
N GLY A 566 2.84 24.89 9.96
CA GLY A 566 1.99 24.35 11.03
C GLY A 566 0.60 24.97 11.07
N LYS A 567 -0.22 24.50 12.01
CA LYS A 567 -1.58 24.98 12.27
C LYS A 567 -1.71 25.53 13.69
N ALA A 568 -2.58 26.52 13.88
CA ALA A 568 -3.03 26.95 15.21
C ALA A 568 -4.52 26.68 15.38
N TYR A 569 -4.94 26.08 16.49
CA TYR A 569 -6.35 25.77 16.76
C TYR A 569 -6.73 25.98 18.23
N HIS A 570 -8.01 26.23 18.50
CA HIS A 570 -8.52 26.40 19.86
C HIS A 570 -8.66 25.05 20.59
N TRP A 571 -8.18 24.97 21.83
CA TRP A 571 -8.09 23.72 22.59
C TRP A 571 -9.43 22.99 22.80
N LYS A 572 -10.55 23.71 22.88
CA LYS A 572 -11.87 23.13 23.20
C LYS A 572 -12.82 23.04 22.02
N SER A 573 -12.88 24.09 21.20
CA SER A 573 -13.79 24.13 20.04
C SER A 573 -13.13 23.59 18.77
N HIS A 574 -11.83 23.26 18.84
CA HIS A 574 -11.01 22.74 17.74
C HIS A 574 -11.01 23.58 16.48
N THR A 575 -11.42 24.84 16.63
CA THR A 575 -11.54 25.81 15.55
C THR A 575 -10.17 26.31 15.18
N LEU A 576 -9.86 26.26 13.88
CA LEU A 576 -8.63 26.77 13.32
C LEU A 576 -8.59 28.30 13.48
N LEU A 577 -7.46 28.82 13.97
CA LEU A 577 -7.29 30.20 14.37
C LEU A 577 -6.60 30.99 13.25
N ASP A 578 -7.33 31.93 12.68
CA ASP A 578 -6.81 32.88 11.70
C ASP A 578 -6.20 34.13 12.38
N ASP A 579 -5.38 34.86 11.62
CA ASP A 579 -4.75 36.11 12.04
C ASP A 579 -3.87 35.98 13.31
N ILE A 580 -3.34 34.79 13.59
CA ILE A 580 -2.39 34.54 14.67
C ILE A 580 -0.98 34.81 14.17
N ALA A 581 -0.24 35.71 14.81
CA ALA A 581 1.13 35.97 14.42
C ALA A 581 2.06 34.85 14.87
N VAL A 582 2.97 34.49 13.98
CA VAL A 582 3.98 33.46 14.17
C VAL A 582 5.34 34.08 13.90
N GLN A 583 6.28 33.90 14.81
CA GLN A 583 7.63 34.47 14.75
C GLN A 583 8.68 33.38 14.90
N THR A 584 9.72 33.43 14.07
CA THR A 584 10.91 32.58 14.21
C THR A 584 12.11 33.42 14.60
N ARG A 585 12.99 32.87 15.45
CA ARG A 585 14.32 33.44 15.72
C ARG A 585 15.40 32.37 15.63
N THR A 586 16.53 32.70 15.00
CA THR A 586 17.71 31.83 15.02
C THR A 586 18.30 31.76 16.43
N VAL A 587 18.51 30.55 16.93
CA VAL A 587 19.13 30.32 18.24
C VAL A 587 20.50 29.70 18.04
N SER A 588 21.57 30.42 18.37
CA SER A 588 22.93 29.90 18.20
C SER A 588 23.35 28.91 19.29
N ASP A 589 22.71 28.89 20.46
CA ASP A 589 22.95 27.95 21.58
C ASP A 589 21.88 28.10 22.69
N ALA A 590 20.71 27.45 22.61
CA ALA A 590 19.79 27.45 23.77
C ALA A 590 19.11 26.11 24.06
N THR A 591 19.11 25.76 25.34
CA THR A 591 18.27 24.73 25.94
C THR A 591 16.88 25.34 26.24
N PRO A 592 15.77 24.64 25.95
CA PRO A 592 14.43 25.08 26.33
C PRO A 592 14.35 25.42 27.84
N GLY A 593 13.74 26.57 28.19
CA GLY A 593 13.51 26.98 29.59
C GLY A 593 14.60 27.83 30.27
N SER A 594 15.64 28.31 29.56
CA SER A 594 16.62 29.25 30.13
C SER A 594 16.10 30.70 30.12
N PRO A 595 16.00 31.41 31.28
CA PRO A 595 15.51 32.79 31.36
C PRO A 595 16.39 33.88 30.69
N SER A 596 17.48 33.49 30.02
CA SER A 596 18.61 34.38 29.73
C SER A 596 18.74 34.86 28.28
N VAL A 597 17.76 34.61 27.40
CA VAL A 597 17.89 34.88 25.95
C VAL A 597 16.65 35.60 25.40
N ARG A 598 16.43 36.85 25.79
CA ARG A 598 15.54 37.77 25.04
C ARG A 598 16.35 38.46 23.94
N PRO A 599 15.89 38.52 22.68
CA PRO A 599 16.63 39.14 21.60
C PRO A 599 16.73 40.68 21.78
N PRO A 600 17.71 41.34 21.12
CA PRO A 600 17.80 42.81 21.07
C PRO A 600 16.67 43.46 20.26
N ILE A 601 15.97 42.68 19.44
CA ILE A 601 14.87 43.12 18.57
C ILE A 601 13.68 42.16 18.77
N GLU A 602 12.45 42.68 18.77
CA GLU A 602 11.22 41.90 18.92
C GLU A 602 10.09 42.49 18.06
N PHE A 603 9.27 41.64 17.44
CA PHE A 603 8.02 42.07 16.83
C PHE A 603 6.87 41.88 17.82
N ARG A 604 6.03 42.90 17.99
CA ARG A 604 4.86 42.84 18.90
C ARG A 604 3.59 43.21 18.15
N ASN A 605 2.46 42.73 18.65
CA ASN A 605 1.12 43.06 18.15
C ASN A 605 0.93 42.85 16.63
N ALA A 606 1.59 41.83 16.07
CA ALA A 606 1.48 41.50 14.67
C ALA A 606 0.07 41.01 14.33
N GLN A 607 -0.50 41.57 13.27
CA GLN A 607 -1.88 41.32 12.80
C GLN A 607 -1.90 41.38 11.28
N ALA A 608 -2.72 40.54 10.65
CA ALA A 608 -3.10 40.71 9.26
C ALA A 608 -4.58 41.08 9.14
N ASP A 609 -4.92 41.86 8.13
CA ASP A 609 -6.30 42.11 7.76
C ASP A 609 -6.72 41.26 6.56
N ALA A 610 -8.03 41.20 6.33
CA ALA A 610 -8.63 40.44 5.25
C ALA A 610 -8.20 40.89 3.83
N SER A 611 -7.49 42.02 3.70
CA SER A 611 -6.96 42.51 2.42
C SER A 611 -5.55 42.01 2.11
N GLY A 612 -4.92 41.24 3.02
CA GLY A 612 -3.55 40.74 2.85
C GLY A 612 -2.50 41.70 3.41
N LYS A 613 -2.92 42.72 4.17
CA LYS A 613 -2.02 43.68 4.81
C LYS A 613 -1.66 43.21 6.22
N MET A 614 -0.37 43.08 6.50
CA MET A 614 0.18 42.79 7.83
C MET A 614 0.74 44.06 8.49
N THR A 615 0.44 44.28 9.76
CA THR A 615 1.01 45.32 10.62
C THR A 615 1.70 44.69 11.82
N ALA A 616 2.89 45.17 12.21
CA ALA A 616 3.56 44.75 13.44
C ALA A 616 4.37 45.90 14.06
N GLU A 617 4.49 45.93 15.38
CA GLU A 617 5.35 46.88 16.08
C GLU A 617 6.78 46.33 16.16
N LEU A 618 7.77 47.17 15.86
CA LEU A 618 9.19 46.84 16.00
C LEU A 618 9.75 47.44 17.29
N TRP A 619 10.13 46.57 18.22
CA TRP A 619 10.72 46.94 19.51
C TRP A 619 12.20 46.58 19.55
N VAL A 620 12.99 47.46 20.16
CA VAL A 620 14.43 47.25 20.38
C VAL A 620 14.77 47.38 21.84
N ARG A 621 15.60 46.47 22.34
CA ARG A 621 16.16 46.52 23.69
C ARG A 621 17.62 46.92 23.64
N THR A 622 17.97 47.97 24.37
CA THR A 622 19.34 48.49 24.42
C THR A 622 19.91 48.39 25.84
N ASP A 623 21.22 48.25 25.92
CA ASP A 623 21.96 48.25 27.20
C ASP A 623 22.49 49.66 27.56
N GLY A 624 22.11 50.69 26.80
CA GLY A 624 22.61 52.07 26.88
C GLY A 624 23.18 52.58 25.55
N ASP A 625 23.61 53.85 25.54
CA ASP A 625 24.18 54.65 24.43
C ASP A 625 24.40 53.93 23.08
N THR A 626 23.30 53.63 22.39
CA THR A 626 23.31 52.92 21.10
C THR A 626 23.37 53.96 19.98
N GLY A 627 24.50 54.03 19.25
CA GLY A 627 24.78 55.07 18.26
C GLY A 627 24.38 54.75 16.80
N SER A 628 23.88 53.54 16.53
CA SER A 628 23.41 53.10 15.21
C SER A 628 22.38 51.98 15.37
N LEU A 629 21.32 52.01 14.55
CA LEU A 629 20.42 50.89 14.31
C LEU A 629 20.36 50.65 12.79
N MET A 630 20.47 49.39 12.38
CA MET A 630 20.35 48.96 10.99
C MET A 630 19.50 47.69 10.90
N PHE A 631 18.67 47.60 9.85
CA PHE A 631 17.81 46.46 9.57
C PHE A 631 17.68 46.24 8.05
N ASP A 632 17.86 45.00 7.63
CA ASP A 632 17.65 44.53 6.27
C ASP A 632 16.46 43.58 6.24
N PHE A 633 15.42 43.99 5.50
CA PHE A 633 14.17 43.26 5.40
C PHE A 633 14.02 42.59 4.03
N VAL A 634 13.52 41.36 4.05
CA VAL A 634 13.08 40.62 2.86
C VAL A 634 11.61 40.25 3.03
N PHE A 635 10.85 40.35 1.95
CA PHE A 635 9.41 40.04 1.93
C PHE A 635 8.98 39.56 0.54
N GLY A 636 7.76 39.03 0.48
CA GLY A 636 7.18 38.41 -0.71
C GLY A 636 7.25 39.26 -1.99
N GLN A 637 7.37 38.59 -3.13
CA GLN A 637 7.43 39.25 -4.43
C GLN A 637 6.17 40.08 -4.71
N GLY A 638 6.33 41.34 -5.12
CA GLY A 638 5.21 42.22 -5.46
C GLY A 638 4.46 42.80 -4.25
N ALA A 639 4.84 42.45 -3.02
CA ALA A 639 4.34 43.11 -1.82
C ALA A 639 5.00 44.50 -1.66
N THR A 640 4.34 45.41 -0.95
CA THR A 640 4.92 46.71 -0.58
C THR A 640 5.23 46.75 0.91
N PHE A 641 6.44 47.23 1.25
CA PHE A 641 6.86 47.48 2.63
C PHE A 641 6.75 48.98 2.94
N ASN A 642 6.15 49.31 4.07
CA ASN A 642 6.10 50.65 4.63
C ASN A 642 6.49 50.62 6.12
N PHE A 643 7.32 51.57 6.55
CA PHE A 643 7.68 51.73 7.96
C PHE A 643 7.15 53.06 8.48
N ASP A 644 6.33 53.01 9.52
CA ASP A 644 5.74 54.18 10.16
C ASP A 644 6.42 54.47 11.51
N THR A 645 7.06 55.63 11.60
CA THR A 645 7.76 56.11 12.80
C THR A 645 6.87 56.96 13.71
N SER A 646 5.63 57.27 13.30
CA SER A 646 4.74 58.18 14.04
C SER A 646 4.34 57.66 15.42
N ALA A 647 4.39 56.34 15.63
CA ALA A 647 4.15 55.67 16.90
C ALA A 647 5.41 55.45 17.76
N GLY A 648 6.62 55.65 17.20
CA GLY A 648 7.90 55.36 17.85
C GLY A 648 8.44 56.51 18.71
N ALA A 649 9.35 56.21 19.63
CA ALA A 649 9.96 57.20 20.53
C ALA A 649 11.01 58.11 19.84
N ILE A 650 11.20 57.99 18.52
CA ILE A 650 12.36 58.53 17.80
C ILE A 650 11.93 59.27 16.51
N ARG A 651 12.80 60.17 16.02
CA ARG A 651 12.53 61.32 15.13
C ARG A 651 11.83 61.01 13.77
N PRO A 652 11.14 62.02 13.20
CA PRO A 652 10.52 61.97 11.86
C PRO A 652 11.45 62.19 10.65
N ASP A 653 12.77 62.38 10.84
CA ASP A 653 13.75 62.61 9.75
C ASP A 653 14.33 61.30 9.16
N TRP A 654 13.66 60.18 9.39
CA TRP A 654 14.05 58.85 8.96
C TRP A 654 13.42 58.51 7.60
N THR A 655 14.23 58.09 6.64
CA THR A 655 13.76 57.74 5.30
C THR A 655 14.06 56.28 4.98
N SER A 656 13.02 55.48 4.75
CA SER A 656 13.15 54.16 4.11
C SER A 656 13.73 54.31 2.71
N VAL A 657 14.77 53.56 2.37
CA VAL A 657 15.26 53.50 0.99
C VAL A 657 14.35 52.55 0.19
N ALA A 658 14.04 52.96 -1.05
CA ALA A 658 13.00 52.38 -1.89
C ALA A 658 13.07 50.85 -2.01
N ASN A 659 11.88 50.23 -2.06
CA ASN A 659 11.69 48.81 -2.39
C ASN A 659 12.43 48.50 -3.70
N ALA A 660 13.30 47.50 -3.67
CA ALA A 660 14.02 47.04 -4.85
C ALA A 660 13.76 45.54 -5.07
N THR A 661 13.62 45.15 -6.33
CA THR A 661 13.36 43.76 -6.73
C THR A 661 14.70 43.07 -7.00
N GLY A 662 14.98 41.98 -6.29
CA GLY A 662 16.19 41.18 -6.50
C GLY A 662 16.06 40.19 -7.65
N ALA A 663 17.19 39.71 -8.18
CA ALA A 663 17.24 38.67 -9.23
C ALA A 663 16.76 37.28 -8.76
N THR A 664 16.62 37.09 -7.44
CA THR A 664 16.26 35.84 -6.77
C THR A 664 14.74 35.67 -6.53
N GLY A 665 13.91 36.58 -7.03
CA GLY A 665 12.45 36.49 -6.90
C GLY A 665 11.86 37.17 -5.66
N TYR A 666 12.65 37.72 -4.73
CA TYR A 666 12.14 38.47 -3.56
C TYR A 666 12.23 39.99 -3.71
N SER A 667 11.48 40.69 -2.85
CA SER A 667 11.60 42.14 -2.66
C SER A 667 12.39 42.41 -1.39
N TRP A 668 13.26 43.42 -1.41
CA TRP A 668 14.05 43.82 -0.24
C TRP A 668 13.86 45.30 0.08
N SER A 669 13.94 45.63 1.37
CA SER A 669 13.99 47.00 1.86
C SER A 669 15.11 47.15 2.88
N TRP A 670 15.91 48.20 2.68
CA TRP A 670 17.03 48.53 3.55
C TRP A 670 16.65 49.70 4.45
N MET A 671 16.81 49.51 5.76
CA MET A 671 16.68 50.55 6.76
C MET A 671 18.00 50.70 7.51
N GLY A 672 18.85 51.62 7.05
CA GLY A 672 20.10 51.89 7.77
C GLY A 672 20.34 53.35 8.08
N ASN A 673 21.25 53.55 9.03
CA ASN A 673 21.69 54.84 9.54
C ASN A 673 20.59 55.61 10.30
N LEU A 674 19.86 54.93 11.20
CA LEU A 674 18.79 55.49 12.05
C LEU A 674 19.27 56.54 13.09
N GLY A 675 20.41 57.20 12.84
CA GLY A 675 20.89 58.38 13.54
C GLY A 675 21.78 58.11 14.75
N THR A 676 22.63 59.10 15.08
CA THR A 676 23.63 59.06 16.16
C THR A 676 23.05 59.42 17.54
N GLN A 677 21.73 59.32 17.75
CA GLN A 677 21.12 59.62 19.05
C GLN A 677 21.10 58.38 19.93
N ASN A 678 21.81 58.48 21.04
CA ASN A 678 21.92 57.43 22.04
C ASN A 678 20.56 57.05 22.63
N LEU A 679 20.13 55.81 22.41
CA LEU A 679 19.01 55.23 23.15
C LEU A 679 19.46 54.83 24.57
N PRO A 680 18.77 55.28 25.63
CA PRO A 680 19.08 54.87 26.99
C PRO A 680 18.70 53.40 27.21
N ALA A 681 19.30 52.74 28.20
CA ALA A 681 19.03 51.34 28.49
C ALA A 681 17.53 51.08 28.75
N GLY A 682 16.97 50.07 28.09
CA GLY A 682 15.56 49.73 28.18
C GLY A 682 14.97 49.21 26.86
N GLU A 683 13.67 48.93 26.87
CA GLU A 683 12.90 48.54 25.68
C GLU A 683 12.21 49.78 25.08
N HIS A 684 12.36 49.96 23.77
CA HIS A 684 11.83 51.11 23.05
C HIS A 684 11.10 50.66 21.79
N GLN A 685 9.90 51.18 21.55
CA GLN A 685 9.21 51.05 20.27
C GLN A 685 9.86 52.00 19.26
N ILE A 686 10.36 51.44 18.16
CA ILE A 686 11.08 52.20 17.13
C ILE A 686 10.15 52.60 15.98
N GLY A 687 9.09 51.82 15.73
CA GLY A 687 8.07 52.13 14.74
C GLY A 687 7.13 50.94 14.49
N SER A 688 6.31 51.05 13.46
CA SER A 688 5.41 49.99 12.99
C SER A 688 5.76 49.61 11.55
N VAL A 689 5.91 48.31 11.30
CA VAL A 689 6.08 47.74 9.96
C VAL A 689 4.71 47.43 9.36
N MET A 690 4.55 47.73 8.07
CA MET A 690 3.40 47.38 7.27
C MET A 690 3.83 46.66 5.99
N ILE A 691 3.31 45.46 5.77
CA ILE A 691 3.44 44.71 4.52
C ILE A 691 2.08 44.66 3.84
N ASP A 692 1.98 45.11 2.60
CA ASP A 692 0.79 44.97 1.76
C ASP A 692 1.07 43.91 0.70
N ALA A 693 0.59 42.68 0.91
CA ALA A 693 0.81 41.56 0.00
C ALA A 693 -0.21 41.55 -1.14
N ALA A 694 0.11 40.86 -2.24
CA ALA A 694 -0.83 40.67 -3.34
C ALA A 694 -2.09 39.93 -2.87
N ALA A 695 -3.25 40.22 -3.47
CA ALA A 695 -4.51 39.59 -3.10
C ALA A 695 -4.42 38.05 -3.15
N GLY A 696 -4.64 37.41 -2.00
CA GLY A 696 -4.55 35.95 -1.85
C GLY A 696 -3.17 35.41 -1.46
N ALA A 697 -2.12 36.25 -1.42
CA ALA A 697 -0.80 35.88 -0.93
C ALA A 697 -0.70 36.03 0.60
N ARG A 698 0.15 35.20 1.24
CA ARG A 698 0.40 35.28 2.69
C ARG A 698 1.46 36.34 2.97
N PRO A 699 1.18 37.37 3.79
CA PRO A 699 2.19 38.36 4.13
C PRO A 699 3.21 37.74 5.08
N TRP A 700 4.48 37.89 4.74
CA TRP A 700 5.61 37.50 5.56
C TRP A 700 6.70 38.56 5.50
N LEU A 701 7.53 38.57 6.53
CA LEU A 701 8.66 39.48 6.70
C LEU A 701 9.82 38.71 7.32
N GLN A 702 11.01 38.85 6.74
CA GLN A 702 12.24 38.34 7.32
C GLN A 702 13.20 39.49 7.57
N VAL A 703 13.83 39.50 8.74
CA VAL A 703 15.03 40.29 9.04
C VAL A 703 16.24 39.40 8.74
N ILE A 704 16.99 39.74 7.70
CA ILE A 704 18.15 38.95 7.25
C ILE A 704 19.46 39.43 7.86
N ASP A 705 19.54 40.72 8.18
CA ASP A 705 20.68 41.32 8.86
C ASP A 705 20.17 42.49 9.71
N ALA A 706 20.67 42.61 10.92
CA ALA A 706 20.35 43.74 11.77
C ALA A 706 21.45 44.02 12.79
N GLU A 707 21.67 45.29 13.08
CA GLU A 707 22.64 45.74 14.07
C GLU A 707 21.97 46.67 15.09
N VAL A 708 22.13 46.36 16.37
CA VAL A 708 21.75 47.23 17.50
C VAL A 708 23.02 47.68 18.20
N GLY A 709 23.51 48.87 17.84
CA GLY A 709 24.80 49.38 18.30
C GLY A 709 25.95 48.60 17.67
N ALA A 710 26.77 47.93 18.49
CA ALA A 710 27.86 47.06 18.02
C ALA A 710 27.48 45.56 18.02
N ARG A 711 26.19 45.24 18.23
CA ARG A 711 25.69 43.87 18.29
C ARG A 711 24.98 43.51 16.99
N ALA A 712 25.51 42.53 16.28
CA ALA A 712 24.76 41.84 15.24
C ALA A 712 23.60 41.05 15.86
N VAL A 713 22.45 41.07 15.21
CA VAL A 713 21.27 40.32 15.60
C VAL A 713 21.08 39.17 14.62
N ALA A 714 20.78 37.99 15.16
CA ALA A 714 20.56 36.81 14.34
C ALA A 714 19.28 36.97 13.49
N PRO A 715 19.17 36.28 12.35
CA PRO A 715 17.99 36.38 11.48
C PRO A 715 16.69 36.06 12.23
N MET A 716 15.63 36.77 11.85
CA MET A 716 14.28 36.62 12.43
C MET A 716 13.24 36.56 11.31
N GLY A 717 12.15 35.83 11.53
CA GLY A 717 11.03 35.72 10.60
C GLY A 717 9.72 36.07 11.30
N LEU A 718 8.78 36.65 10.55
CA LEU A 718 7.44 37.02 10.99
C LEU A 718 6.43 36.68 9.89
N GLY A 719 5.31 36.10 10.30
CA GLY A 719 4.14 35.93 9.44
C GLY A 719 2.90 35.68 10.29
N VAL A 720 1.83 35.23 9.64
CA VAL A 720 0.50 35.08 10.25
C VAL A 720 -0.18 33.80 9.74
N THR A 721 -1.06 33.22 10.55
CA THR A 721 -1.94 32.13 10.10
C THR A 721 -2.99 32.64 9.12
N ASP A 722 -3.31 31.83 8.12
CA ASP A 722 -4.39 32.13 7.18
C ASP A 722 -5.77 31.73 7.73
N ARG A 723 -6.83 31.88 6.90
CA ARG A 723 -8.21 31.50 7.25
C ARG A 723 -8.43 30.02 7.53
N LEU A 724 -7.46 29.17 7.19
CA LEU A 724 -7.46 27.74 7.50
C LEU A 724 -6.57 27.46 8.73
N GLY A 725 -6.12 28.50 9.44
CA GLY A 725 -5.23 28.40 10.59
C GLY A 725 -3.80 27.99 10.24
N VAL A 726 -3.42 28.00 8.96
CA VAL A 726 -2.12 27.50 8.49
C VAL A 726 -1.11 28.63 8.39
N TYR A 727 0.10 28.44 8.91
CA TYR A 727 1.23 29.35 8.71
C TYR A 727 2.38 28.66 7.96
N ALA A 728 3.23 29.48 7.35
CA ALA A 728 4.50 29.08 6.74
C ALA A 728 5.49 30.24 6.84
N LEU A 729 6.68 30.03 7.42
CA LEU A 729 7.68 31.06 7.68
C LEU A 729 9.07 30.65 7.21
N GLN A 730 9.75 31.51 6.47
CA GLN A 730 11.03 31.19 5.84
C GLN A 730 12.19 31.95 6.50
N PRO A 731 12.95 31.34 7.42
CA PRO A 731 14.23 31.90 7.85
C PRO A 731 15.38 31.27 7.05
N GLN A 732 16.11 32.11 6.30
CA GLN A 732 17.43 31.76 5.77
C GLN A 732 18.45 31.59 6.91
N GLU A 733 19.24 30.51 6.81
CA GLU A 733 20.48 30.23 7.53
C GLU A 733 20.38 30.15 9.08
N ALA A 734 19.67 29.14 9.59
CA ALA A 734 19.61 28.83 11.02
C ALA A 734 19.68 27.33 11.28
N THR A 735 20.61 26.87 12.13
CA THR A 735 20.70 25.46 12.54
C THR A 735 19.58 25.04 13.51
N ALA A 736 18.99 26.00 14.21
CA ALA A 736 17.80 25.84 15.03
C ALA A 736 17.04 27.18 15.16
N LEU A 737 15.70 27.09 15.19
CA LEU A 737 14.80 28.23 15.30
C LEU A 737 13.96 28.08 16.58
N LEU A 738 13.74 29.17 17.31
CA LEU A 738 12.66 29.23 18.27
C LEU A 738 11.44 29.84 17.60
N LEU A 739 10.33 29.12 17.64
CA LEU A 739 9.04 29.57 17.14
C LEU A 739 8.21 30.13 18.29
N GLU A 740 7.69 31.34 18.13
CA GLU A 740 6.87 32.04 19.12
C GLU A 740 5.56 32.49 18.47
N LEU A 741 4.42 32.17 19.08
CA LEU A 741 3.12 32.71 18.65
C LEU A 741 2.71 33.89 19.53
N GLY A 742 2.27 34.97 18.89
CA GLY A 742 1.74 36.15 19.55
C GLY A 742 0.39 36.53 18.95
N GLY A 743 -0.65 36.60 19.76
CA GLY A 743 -1.97 37.05 19.30
C GLY A 743 -2.30 38.46 19.78
N ALA A 744 -2.48 39.39 18.84
CA ALA A 744 -3.25 40.60 19.06
C ALA A 744 -4.59 40.49 18.30
N MET A 745 -5.61 39.97 18.97
CA MET A 745 -7.02 40.18 18.62
C MET A 745 -7.82 40.16 19.94
N PRO A 746 -8.70 41.16 20.18
CA PRO A 746 -9.40 41.30 21.44
C PRO A 746 -10.53 40.27 21.49
N ALA A 747 -10.46 39.36 22.46
CA ALA A 747 -11.57 38.47 22.78
C ALA A 747 -12.79 39.30 23.22
N SER A 748 -13.61 39.73 22.28
CA SER A 748 -14.90 40.33 22.61
C SER A 748 -15.76 39.22 23.23
N LYS A 749 -15.83 39.22 24.58
CA LYS A 749 -16.71 38.40 25.43
C LYS A 749 -16.37 36.91 25.61
N ALA A 750 -15.12 36.48 25.41
CA ALA A 750 -14.73 35.11 25.80
C ALA A 750 -14.71 34.94 27.31
N VAL A 751 -14.20 35.93 28.04
CA VAL A 751 -14.13 35.88 29.50
C VAL A 751 -15.45 36.35 30.11
N THR A 752 -16.12 35.45 30.82
CA THR A 752 -17.43 35.67 31.43
C THR A 752 -17.42 35.47 32.95
N ALA A 753 -18.55 35.72 33.61
CA ALA A 753 -18.70 35.40 35.02
C ALA A 753 -18.69 33.88 35.30
N SER A 754 -18.97 33.04 34.28
CA SER A 754 -18.86 31.58 34.36
C SER A 754 -17.40 31.17 34.61
N ASP A 755 -16.47 31.81 33.90
CA ASP A 755 -15.03 31.57 34.03
C ASP A 755 -14.51 31.93 35.40
N ALA A 756 -14.98 33.04 35.98
CA ALA A 756 -14.63 33.41 37.34
C ALA A 756 -15.06 32.34 38.36
N LEU A 757 -16.23 31.73 38.16
CA LEU A 757 -16.70 30.62 38.99
C LEU A 757 -15.86 29.35 38.74
N ALA A 758 -15.51 29.05 37.50
CA ALA A 758 -14.67 27.92 37.15
C ALA A 758 -13.26 28.03 37.77
N ALA A 759 -12.63 29.20 37.65
CA ALA A 759 -11.36 29.53 38.29
C ALA A 759 -11.43 29.39 39.83
N LEU A 760 -12.53 29.86 40.45
CA LEU A 760 -12.72 29.71 41.89
C LEU A 760 -12.83 28.24 42.31
N LYS A 761 -13.58 27.42 41.54
CA LYS A 761 -13.68 25.97 41.78
C LYS A 761 -12.30 25.31 41.67
N LEU A 762 -11.54 25.60 40.62
CA LEU A 762 -10.17 25.07 40.43
C LEU A 762 -9.24 25.48 41.60
N ALA A 763 -9.28 26.75 42.01
CA ALA A 763 -8.48 27.27 43.11
C ALA A 763 -8.71 26.50 44.43
N VAL A 764 -9.95 26.05 44.69
CA VAL A 764 -10.30 25.27 45.89
C VAL A 764 -10.28 23.75 45.66
N GLY A 765 -9.79 23.28 44.51
CA GLY A 765 -9.68 21.86 44.18
C GLY A 765 -11.01 21.17 43.85
N ARG A 766 -11.98 21.92 43.33
CA ARG A 766 -13.25 21.40 42.81
C ARG A 766 -13.21 21.38 41.28
N ASN A 767 -13.76 20.33 40.68
CA ASN A 767 -13.88 20.22 39.24
C ASN A 767 -14.94 21.23 38.73
N PRO A 768 -14.60 22.14 37.79
CA PRO A 768 -15.52 23.12 37.24
C PRO A 768 -16.51 22.55 36.23
N ASN A 769 -16.21 21.39 35.63
CA ASN A 769 -16.91 20.85 34.47
C ASN A 769 -18.26 20.24 34.82
N LEU A 770 -19.11 20.12 33.80
CA LEU A 770 -20.46 19.60 33.94
C LEU A 770 -20.47 18.13 34.37
N ARG A 771 -21.57 17.75 35.01
CA ARG A 771 -21.89 16.38 35.36
C ARG A 771 -22.89 15.84 34.32
N PRO A 772 -22.57 14.78 33.55
CA PRO A 772 -23.46 14.27 32.50
C PRO A 772 -24.82 13.80 33.04
N SER A 773 -24.83 13.25 34.26
CA SER A 773 -26.04 12.91 35.02
C SER A 773 -25.81 13.18 36.51
N PRO A 774 -26.84 13.27 37.37
CA PRO A 774 -26.65 13.47 38.80
C PRO A 774 -25.73 12.41 39.46
N GLU A 775 -25.67 11.22 38.90
CA GLU A 775 -24.95 10.05 39.41
C GLU A 775 -23.52 9.92 38.84
N ALA A 776 -23.27 10.37 37.61
CA ALA A 776 -21.97 10.27 36.93
C ALA A 776 -20.91 11.24 37.48
N ASP A 777 -19.63 10.91 37.45
CA ASP A 777 -18.60 11.88 37.84
C ASP A 777 -18.52 13.09 36.90
N PRO A 778 -18.07 14.27 37.38
CA PRO A 778 -17.91 15.44 36.51
C PRO A 778 -16.84 15.16 35.46
N LEU A 779 -17.03 15.70 34.26
CA LEU A 779 -16.08 15.54 33.15
C LEU A 779 -14.65 15.95 33.56
N PRO A 780 -13.59 15.22 33.15
CA PRO A 780 -12.21 15.51 33.57
C PRO A 780 -11.76 16.94 33.26
N VAL A 781 -10.84 17.48 34.08
CA VAL A 781 -10.27 18.82 33.88
C VAL A 781 -9.11 18.75 32.91
N SER A 782 -9.18 19.51 31.82
CA SER A 782 -8.07 19.66 30.86
C SER A 782 -6.96 20.56 31.44
N PRO A 783 -5.67 20.32 31.11
CA PRO A 783 -4.57 21.19 31.52
C PRO A 783 -4.75 22.62 30.99
N TYR A 784 -5.37 22.81 29.83
CA TYR A 784 -5.64 24.14 29.27
C TYR A 784 -6.60 24.97 30.14
N GLN A 785 -7.47 24.34 30.94
CA GLN A 785 -8.30 25.06 31.91
C GLN A 785 -7.48 25.63 33.07
N LEU A 786 -6.45 24.90 33.51
CA LEU A 786 -5.54 25.37 34.57
C LEU A 786 -4.59 26.46 34.04
N LEU A 787 -4.10 26.32 32.82
CA LEU A 787 -3.30 27.33 32.13
C LEU A 787 -4.10 28.63 31.93
N SER A 788 -5.34 28.52 31.46
CA SER A 788 -6.23 29.68 31.29
C SER A 788 -6.60 30.36 32.61
N ALA A 789 -6.56 29.62 33.72
CA ALA A 789 -6.95 30.12 35.04
C ALA A 789 -5.83 30.90 35.78
N ASP A 790 -4.54 30.67 35.49
CA ASP A 790 -3.42 31.41 36.09
C ASP A 790 -3.21 32.75 35.38
N VAL A 791 -4.09 33.72 35.66
CA VAL A 791 -4.15 34.96 34.88
C VAL A 791 -3.07 35.97 35.27
N ASP A 792 -2.51 35.85 36.47
CA ASP A 792 -1.39 36.68 36.92
C ASP A 792 0.00 36.04 36.65
N ARG A 793 0.02 34.81 36.12
CA ARG A 793 1.21 34.01 35.80
C ARG A 793 2.15 33.81 37.00
N ASN A 794 1.59 33.59 38.18
CA ASN A 794 2.38 33.30 39.38
C ASN A 794 2.75 31.80 39.51
N GLY A 795 2.29 30.97 38.57
CA GLY A 795 2.49 29.52 38.50
C GLY A 795 1.49 28.72 39.33
N LYS A 796 0.41 29.34 39.82
CA LYS A 796 -0.61 28.72 40.68
C LYS A 796 -1.99 29.29 40.40
N VAL A 797 -3.00 28.43 40.49
CA VAL A 797 -4.40 28.86 40.42
C VAL A 797 -4.94 29.11 41.83
N THR A 798 -5.23 30.37 42.13
CA THR A 798 -5.68 30.85 43.44
C THR A 798 -6.98 31.63 43.38
N ALA A 799 -7.52 32.01 44.55
CA ALA A 799 -8.70 32.88 44.60
C ALA A 799 -8.43 34.30 44.07
N ALA A 800 -7.16 34.73 44.03
CA ALA A 800 -6.77 36.02 43.43
C ALA A 800 -6.99 35.99 41.90
N ASP A 801 -6.69 34.86 41.28
CA ASP A 801 -6.93 34.64 39.85
C ASP A 801 -8.41 34.68 39.52
N ALA A 802 -9.24 33.98 40.30
CA ALA A 802 -10.69 34.02 40.14
C ALA A 802 -11.26 35.45 40.26
N LEU A 803 -10.71 36.26 41.17
CA LEU A 803 -11.07 37.68 41.26
C LEU A 803 -10.65 38.45 40.01
N ASN A 804 -9.43 38.24 39.52
CA ASN A 804 -8.94 38.90 38.30
C ASN A 804 -9.77 38.51 37.07
N VAL A 805 -10.15 37.24 36.92
CA VAL A 805 -11.07 36.77 35.86
C VAL A 805 -12.43 37.48 35.98
N LEU A 806 -12.97 37.66 37.20
CA LEU A 806 -14.19 38.44 37.39
C LEU A 806 -14.01 39.90 36.98
N LYS A 807 -12.87 40.52 37.29
CA LYS A 807 -12.55 41.89 36.85
C LYS A 807 -12.47 41.98 35.33
N MET A 808 -11.91 40.98 34.66
CA MET A 808 -11.85 40.86 33.20
C MET A 808 -13.27 40.77 32.61
N ALA A 809 -14.10 39.87 33.15
CA ALA A 809 -15.48 39.66 32.70
C ALA A 809 -16.36 40.91 32.79
N ILE A 810 -16.11 41.80 33.76
CA ILE A 810 -16.85 43.06 33.93
C ILE A 810 -16.12 44.29 33.35
N GLY A 811 -14.99 44.10 32.66
CA GLY A 811 -14.28 45.15 31.93
C GLY A 811 -13.63 46.23 32.80
N ARG A 812 -13.08 45.87 33.97
CA ARG A 812 -12.37 46.84 34.81
C ARG A 812 -11.03 47.24 34.21
N ALA A 813 -10.67 48.52 34.34
CA ALA A 813 -9.40 49.06 33.86
C ALA A 813 -8.17 48.49 34.59
N ASP A 814 -8.32 48.00 35.83
CA ASP A 814 -7.24 47.34 36.61
C ASP A 814 -7.19 45.82 36.40
N ALA A 815 -7.97 45.28 35.46
CA ALA A 815 -7.94 43.86 35.14
C ALA A 815 -6.71 43.50 34.27
N PRO A 816 -6.16 42.28 34.41
CA PRO A 816 -5.26 41.74 33.40
C PRO A 816 -5.89 41.73 32.01
N SER A 817 -5.09 41.80 30.95
CA SER A 817 -5.60 41.73 29.57
C SER A 817 -5.89 40.29 29.17
N ALA A 818 -7.06 40.06 28.56
CA ALA A 818 -7.33 38.82 27.84
C ALA A 818 -6.46 38.81 26.57
N HIS A 819 -5.78 37.69 26.32
CA HIS A 819 -4.92 37.48 25.15
C HIS A 819 -4.77 35.98 24.93
N TRP A 820 -4.34 35.64 23.72
CA TRP A 820 -4.04 34.29 23.31
C TRP A 820 -2.69 33.83 23.85
N GLU A 821 -2.66 32.58 24.26
CA GLU A 821 -1.48 31.83 24.66
C GLU A 821 -1.48 30.52 23.86
N PHE A 822 -0.29 29.99 23.61
CA PHE A 822 -0.14 28.83 22.75
C PHE A 822 0.79 27.81 23.38
N VAL A 823 0.45 26.54 23.22
CA VAL A 823 1.29 25.41 23.64
C VAL A 823 1.55 24.57 22.39
N PRO A 824 2.78 24.16 22.10
CA PRO A 824 3.03 23.17 21.06
C PRO A 824 2.19 21.93 21.34
N GLU A 825 1.58 21.33 20.32
CA GLU A 825 0.75 20.13 20.57
C GLU A 825 1.56 18.95 21.11
N SER A 826 2.86 18.92 20.80
CA SER A 826 3.84 17.95 21.30
C SER A 826 4.32 18.22 22.74
N ALA A 827 3.80 19.23 23.43
CA ALA A 827 4.20 19.51 24.80
C ALA A 827 3.81 18.35 25.73
N ASP A 828 4.79 17.80 26.45
CA ASP A 828 4.56 16.77 27.46
C ASP A 828 3.90 17.37 28.70
N LEU A 829 2.58 17.22 28.78
CA LEU A 829 1.75 17.63 29.91
C LEU A 829 1.28 16.45 30.77
N TRP A 830 1.66 15.21 30.46
CA TRP A 830 1.12 14.01 31.09
C TRP A 830 2.20 13.20 31.81
N ASN A 831 2.03 12.98 33.11
CA ASN A 831 2.91 12.09 33.84
C ASN A 831 2.38 10.65 33.77
N GLU A 832 3.01 9.83 32.93
CA GLU A 832 2.66 8.42 32.75
C GLU A 832 2.73 7.61 34.06
N THR A 833 3.70 7.91 34.93
CA THR A 833 3.91 7.18 36.18
C THR A 833 2.78 7.41 37.18
N THR A 834 2.29 8.65 37.27
CA THR A 834 1.21 9.01 38.21
C THR A 834 -0.16 9.00 37.57
N GLN A 835 -0.24 8.72 36.26
CA GLN A 835 -1.46 8.81 35.44
C GLN A 835 -2.23 10.12 35.68
N SER A 836 -1.49 11.24 35.64
CA SER A 836 -2.06 12.57 35.90
C SER A 836 -1.32 13.65 35.13
N PHE A 837 -2.00 14.75 34.79
CA PHE A 837 -1.33 15.91 34.20
C PHE A 837 -0.25 16.51 35.13
N SER A 838 0.87 16.91 34.53
CA SER A 838 1.97 17.63 35.19
C SER A 838 1.56 19.05 35.59
N VAL A 839 0.61 19.64 34.84
CA VAL A 839 -0.04 20.91 35.14
C VAL A 839 -1.06 20.70 36.26
N THR A 840 -0.86 21.39 37.38
CA THR A 840 -1.77 21.34 38.54
C THR A 840 -2.03 22.75 39.05
N ARG A 841 -3.07 22.95 39.87
CA ARG A 841 -3.31 24.26 40.51
C ARG A 841 -2.14 24.80 41.36
N LYS A 842 -1.17 23.95 41.70
CA LYS A 842 0.04 24.32 42.47
C LYS A 842 1.28 24.46 41.61
N ASN A 843 1.21 24.05 40.35
CA ASN A 843 2.32 23.99 39.40
C ASN A 843 1.77 24.23 38.00
N VAL A 844 1.67 25.49 37.61
CA VAL A 844 1.27 25.94 36.27
C VAL A 844 2.51 26.49 35.56
N PRO A 845 2.93 25.93 34.43
CA PRO A 845 4.03 26.48 33.64
C PRO A 845 3.69 27.91 33.16
N THR A 846 4.64 28.83 33.30
CA THR A 846 4.45 30.25 32.94
C THR A 846 5.03 30.65 31.58
N ASP A 847 5.72 29.73 30.91
CA ASP A 847 6.37 29.94 29.63
C ASP A 847 6.35 28.64 28.79
N MET A 848 5.36 28.52 27.91
CA MET A 848 5.21 27.38 27.00
C MET A 848 4.97 27.82 25.54
N ASN A 849 5.03 29.12 25.25
CA ASN A 849 4.71 29.67 23.92
C ASN A 849 5.90 29.55 22.95
N THR A 850 6.80 28.61 23.20
CA THR A 850 8.05 28.48 22.45
C THR A 850 8.29 27.03 22.06
N ALA A 851 8.72 26.80 20.82
CA ALA A 851 9.13 25.49 20.31
C ALA A 851 10.51 25.60 19.66
N LEU A 852 11.42 24.66 19.96
CA LEU A 852 12.72 24.58 19.28
C LEU A 852 12.58 23.70 18.04
N ILE A 853 12.92 24.24 16.88
CA ILE A 853 12.73 23.66 15.56
C ILE A 853 14.11 23.48 14.93
N GLY A 854 14.48 22.27 14.50
CA GLY A 854 15.72 22.02 13.77
C GLY A 854 15.59 22.42 12.29
N TYR A 855 16.71 22.60 11.58
CA TYR A 855 16.75 22.96 10.14
C TYR A 855 16.01 21.95 9.22
N GLU A 856 15.70 20.75 9.73
CA GLU A 856 15.06 19.66 9.00
C GLU A 856 13.66 19.28 9.53
N SER A 857 12.96 20.13 10.27
CA SER A 857 11.76 19.68 11.02
C SER A 857 10.38 20.01 10.41
N LYS A 858 9.54 18.98 10.53
CA LYS A 858 8.08 18.84 10.52
C LYS A 858 7.24 20.09 10.81
N PRO A 859 5.96 20.11 10.38
CA PRO A 859 4.99 21.11 10.83
C PRO A 859 4.87 21.12 12.36
N VAL A 860 4.90 22.30 12.99
CA VAL A 860 4.64 22.45 14.44
C VAL A 860 3.22 22.94 14.62
N ASN A 861 2.29 22.12 15.10
CA ASN A 861 0.95 22.63 15.40
C ASN A 861 0.85 23.15 16.83
N TRP A 862 -0.05 24.11 17.02
CA TRP A 862 -0.19 24.88 18.24
C TRP A 862 -1.60 24.82 18.78
N VAL A 863 -1.69 24.51 20.07
CA VAL A 863 -2.92 24.52 20.84
C VAL A 863 -3.08 25.89 21.50
N GLY A 864 -4.04 26.66 21.03
CA GLY A 864 -4.38 27.98 21.52
C GLY A 864 -5.40 27.96 22.67
N TYR A 865 -5.17 28.77 23.69
CA TYR A 865 -6.11 29.06 24.77
C TYR A 865 -6.15 30.57 25.09
N VAL A 866 -7.29 31.06 25.59
CA VAL A 866 -7.44 32.47 25.97
C VAL A 866 -7.29 32.60 27.48
N ARG A 867 -6.38 33.46 27.93
CA ARG A 867 -6.24 33.73 29.37
C ARG A 867 -7.54 34.29 29.94
N GLY A 868 -8.05 33.61 30.97
CA GLY A 868 -9.31 33.94 31.62
C GLY A 868 -10.56 33.29 31.00
N ASP A 869 -10.44 32.53 29.91
CA ASP A 869 -11.53 31.68 29.38
C ASP A 869 -11.30 30.23 29.82
N ILE A 870 -11.79 29.90 31.02
CA ILE A 870 -11.53 28.62 31.70
C ILE A 870 -12.50 27.55 31.21
N ASP A 871 -13.71 27.94 30.82
CA ASP A 871 -14.68 27.02 30.25
C ASP A 871 -14.55 26.88 28.72
N GLY A 872 -13.62 27.60 28.08
CA GLY A 872 -13.33 27.51 26.65
C GLY A 872 -14.55 27.92 25.81
N SER A 873 -15.30 28.91 26.28
CA SER A 873 -16.51 29.41 25.62
C SER A 873 -16.23 30.36 24.47
N TRP A 874 -14.96 30.67 24.19
CA TRP A 874 -14.57 31.35 22.96
C TRP A 874 -15.14 30.63 21.73
N GLN A 875 -15.63 31.44 20.78
CA GLN A 875 -16.15 31.00 19.49
C GLN A 875 -15.64 31.98 18.44
N ALA A 876 -15.32 31.46 17.25
CA ALA A 876 -14.96 32.30 16.11
C ALA A 876 -16.13 33.21 15.72
N ALA A 877 -15.84 34.43 15.29
CA ALA A 877 -16.86 35.33 14.77
C ALA A 877 -17.35 34.77 13.41
N SER A 878 -18.61 34.36 13.32
CA SER A 878 -19.20 33.92 12.05
C SER A 878 -19.21 35.07 11.03
N GLN A 879 -18.38 35.01 10.00
CA GLN A 879 -18.48 35.92 8.86
C GLN A 879 -19.34 35.30 7.76
N ALA A 880 -20.34 36.05 7.28
CA ALA A 880 -21.15 35.69 6.11
C ALA A 880 -21.86 34.32 6.17
N GLY A 881 -22.14 33.78 7.37
CA GLY A 881 -22.85 32.50 7.53
C GLY A 881 -22.02 31.24 7.23
N ILE A 882 -20.69 31.37 7.16
CA ILE A 882 -19.77 30.24 7.04
C ILE A 882 -19.16 29.98 8.42
N GLU A 883 -19.27 28.74 8.90
CA GLU A 883 -18.61 28.31 10.14
C GLU A 883 -17.10 28.23 9.94
N ALA A 884 -16.33 28.66 10.95
CA ALA A 884 -14.88 28.58 10.90
C ALA A 884 -14.44 27.11 10.85
N PRO A 885 -13.42 26.75 10.04
CA PRO A 885 -12.94 25.38 9.93
C PRO A 885 -12.55 24.78 11.29
N GLN A 886 -12.90 23.52 11.53
CA GLN A 886 -12.58 22.80 12.76
C GLN A 886 -11.80 21.52 12.44
N LEU A 887 -10.87 21.15 13.32
CA LEU A 887 -10.26 19.83 13.34
C LEU A 887 -11.29 18.82 13.87
N SER A 888 -11.28 17.60 13.34
CA SER A 888 -12.23 16.55 13.74
C SER A 888 -11.86 15.91 15.08
N ASP A 889 -12.84 15.38 15.79
CA ASP A 889 -12.59 14.59 17.01
C ASP A 889 -11.62 13.40 16.76
N SER A 890 -11.63 12.85 15.54
CA SER A 890 -10.70 11.80 15.13
C SER A 890 -9.25 12.28 15.13
N TYR A 891 -8.97 13.54 14.73
CA TYR A 891 -7.63 14.12 14.80
C TYR A 891 -7.08 14.06 16.22
N PHE A 892 -7.89 14.46 17.20
CA PHE A 892 -7.47 14.50 18.61
C PHE A 892 -7.41 13.12 19.26
N THR A 893 -8.22 12.17 18.78
CA THR A 893 -8.13 10.77 19.22
C THR A 893 -6.79 10.18 18.79
N THR A 894 -6.44 10.34 17.51
CA THR A 894 -5.13 9.94 16.98
C THR A 894 -3.98 10.65 17.70
N LEU A 895 -4.07 11.98 17.85
CA LEU A 895 -3.03 12.77 18.53
C LEU A 895 -2.85 12.35 20.00
N ALA A 896 -3.94 12.07 20.71
CA ALA A 896 -3.88 11.60 22.09
C ALA A 896 -3.21 10.23 22.21
N ASP A 897 -3.50 9.32 21.28
CA ASP A 897 -2.87 8.01 21.20
C ASP A 897 -1.37 8.12 20.87
N THR A 898 -0.99 8.96 19.91
CA THR A 898 0.41 9.25 19.55
C THR A 898 1.22 9.78 20.74
N LEU A 899 0.64 10.72 21.50
CA LEU A 899 1.31 11.32 22.66
C LEU A 899 1.18 10.48 23.94
N GLN A 900 0.45 9.36 23.90
CA GLN A 900 0.09 8.55 25.07
C GLN A 900 -0.57 9.35 26.21
N VAL A 901 -1.37 10.35 25.83
CA VAL A 901 -2.11 11.21 26.76
C VAL A 901 -3.61 10.93 26.67
N PRO A 902 -4.39 11.22 27.72
CA PRO A 902 -5.83 11.12 27.61
C PRO A 902 -6.41 12.16 26.64
N VAL A 903 -7.38 11.75 25.81
CA VAL A 903 -8.06 12.63 24.84
C VAL A 903 -8.70 13.87 25.48
N TYR A 904 -9.09 13.80 26.76
CA TYR A 904 -9.61 14.95 27.50
C TYR A 904 -8.58 16.03 27.79
N GLN A 905 -7.29 15.82 27.47
CA GLN A 905 -6.30 16.88 27.36
C GLN A 905 -6.81 17.97 26.41
N PHE A 906 -7.34 17.57 25.25
CA PHE A 906 -7.85 18.44 24.20
C PHE A 906 -9.36 18.75 24.34
N GLY A 907 -9.90 18.70 25.56
CA GLY A 907 -11.29 19.07 25.82
C GLY A 907 -12.35 18.09 25.30
N LEU A 908 -11.96 16.95 24.73
CA LEU A 908 -12.87 15.90 24.30
C LEU A 908 -13.30 15.00 25.47
N HIS A 909 -14.54 14.57 25.41
CA HIS A 909 -15.13 13.65 26.37
C HIS A 909 -15.89 12.59 25.57
N GLY A 910 -15.37 11.36 25.58
CA GLY A 910 -15.95 10.22 24.87
C GLY A 910 -17.33 9.82 25.34
#